data_AF-A0A1G7L905-F1
#
_entry.id   AF-A0A1G7L905-F1
#
_cell.length_a   1.000
_cell.length_b   1.000
_cell.length_c   1.000
_cell.angle_alpha   90.00
_cell.angle_beta   90.00
_cell.angle_gamma   90.00
#
_symmetry.space_group_name_H-M   'P 1'
#
loop_
_entity.id
_entity.type
_entity.pdbx_description
1 polymer ?
#
loop_
_entity_poly.entity_id
_entity_poly.type
_entity_poly.pdbx_seq_one_letter_code
_entity_poly.pdbx_strand_id
1 'polypeptide(L)'
;MSARSKAIVILGMHRSGTSLLAKTIKSLGVYIGRDEEMIGPREDNPEGFWEHSEIVDVHEKLLGNLSSSWDTTKPLPAEWWLSEEVVSYRSQIKDIVTGNFSNRAVWGFKDPRTCLLLPLWKSVFQELDIEPIYIICLRNPLNVAASLQKRDRFTNEKSMALWTLYVMSSLYYTIDERRMVVSYDRLLEQPVETGERISHFLNIPYNGTERDLMSSLPNSGLRHGNYSLSELRQSQSVLPIVKQIYQLCLSGEDDDYNFNGTDLNASVVSIYNNLEQSAQLLNHERACRVQFYWSGADGQFSEENSSYITVNKSGKLDSYQIRIKEDFGSSLRISLARELAMIKCSKLKLAQGEKEIDLLQSGMVEYVDFLTLSNHDAEKDSIIGITIGDEPQWVIKKLPPLQGMVTLLIDISCSSKLNEELVTRLQQQRTSEEDILAAIQAMTEQNEQLHIINAKHEETTRITVDQLQMANAEKETLRLAADQLEMRLELQIKELQLLNAEKEETIRLAANQLEKQLETLELLCEERQTLEAKHMSLNQELQAENDELKARVQVKDNKLPRSDQFLLMRQKDQEIEQYRREIAIYTGSMSWRVTMPLRLLGDTARASKRRAKMLVKRMLKWYAIQHNKLTRATGLTGRLSYKKYALIISHTNYLESMGGTEKYIYEQASHLAYNDVGVIQIYPAQSYSLLDNKEGTYYGVVADGQFKGFHSIGEIVNWLSKLHIQLKMLYTHHLLNWQVSDYLTLYNQAQNQFSFVHTMFMHDFFVLCSSYHMMYEPKTEFSVKQAGERRSCISEIVASSACGKEAAICQSCRYSYQLSEWRQAFQAVLDNADQIVVPSIFVKDTVSAVYRDIADKITVKGHLIFNKQTIVFKPKPTERKLKIAYLGYKMDNKGWQLWERLYKDESLRQSYEFHHAGSQEDYADHVVMHQYSFINDGKMAAPNLLIKHDIDLVLLWSIVPESYSYTLQEAIAAGIPVLTSPKSGNIAATIDLHPELGKVLHSEEQLLAFLANTEKVKCYVSGERARYTLEYNHLSLTKEELQS
;
A
#
# COMPACT_ATOMS: atom_id res chain seq x y z
N MET A 1 -11.41 -35.54 10.01
CA MET A 1 -11.13 -35.31 8.58
C MET A 1 -10.01 -36.25 8.19
N SER A 2 -10.17 -37.05 7.14
CA SER A 2 -9.05 -37.81 6.55
C SER A 2 -7.97 -36.83 6.10
N ALA A 3 -6.69 -37.14 6.32
CA ALA A 3 -5.61 -36.31 5.81
C ALA A 3 -5.69 -36.28 4.27
N ARG A 4 -5.53 -35.08 3.66
CA ARG A 4 -5.51 -34.93 2.20
C ARG A 4 -4.36 -35.73 1.59
N SER A 5 -4.60 -36.34 0.43
CA SER A 5 -3.55 -37.04 -0.33
C SER A 5 -2.55 -36.02 -0.87
N LYS A 6 -1.25 -36.33 -0.79
CA LYS A 6 -0.16 -35.46 -1.25
C LYS A 6 0.45 -35.98 -2.56
N ALA A 7 0.54 -35.12 -3.55
CA ALA A 7 1.17 -35.41 -4.84
C ALA A 7 2.51 -34.69 -4.97
N ILE A 8 3.61 -35.45 -5.04
CA ILE A 8 4.95 -34.93 -5.26
C ILE A 8 5.19 -34.83 -6.76
N VAL A 9 5.26 -33.59 -7.25
CA VAL A 9 5.39 -33.28 -8.67
C VAL A 9 6.85 -32.94 -8.95
N ILE A 10 7.52 -33.82 -9.69
CA ILE A 10 8.92 -33.64 -10.05
C ILE A 10 9.01 -32.85 -11.34
N LEU A 11 9.52 -31.63 -11.25
CA LEU A 11 9.64 -30.69 -12.36
C LEU A 11 11.11 -30.56 -12.79
N GLY A 12 11.34 -30.25 -14.05
CA GLY A 12 12.67 -29.94 -14.57
C GLY A 12 12.80 -30.26 -16.05
N MET A 13 13.68 -29.52 -16.72
CA MET A 13 13.98 -29.74 -18.13
C MET A 13 14.47 -31.17 -18.41
N HIS A 14 14.17 -31.70 -19.60
CA HIS A 14 14.74 -32.96 -20.07
C HIS A 14 16.27 -32.94 -19.91
N ARG A 15 16.85 -34.06 -19.46
CA ARG A 15 18.30 -34.21 -19.20
C ARG A 15 18.85 -33.38 -18.02
N SER A 16 18.00 -32.71 -17.25
CA SER A 16 18.43 -32.07 -15.98
C SER A 16 18.66 -33.05 -14.84
N GLY A 17 18.35 -34.34 -15.01
CA GLY A 17 18.52 -35.35 -13.96
C GLY A 17 17.27 -35.65 -13.15
N THR A 18 16.09 -35.27 -13.67
CA THR A 18 14.78 -35.59 -13.07
C THR A 18 14.58 -37.08 -12.82
N SER A 19 15.18 -37.96 -13.62
CA SER A 19 15.15 -39.42 -13.40
C SER A 19 15.91 -39.85 -12.15
N LEU A 20 17.07 -39.25 -11.87
CA LEU A 20 17.83 -39.53 -10.64
C LEU A 20 17.04 -39.04 -9.43
N LEU A 21 16.45 -37.85 -9.52
CA LEU A 21 15.59 -37.30 -8.46
C LEU A 21 14.34 -38.15 -8.23
N ALA A 22 13.71 -38.68 -9.28
CA ALA A 22 12.59 -39.62 -9.16
C ALA A 22 12.99 -40.91 -8.45
N LYS A 23 14.16 -41.46 -8.77
CA LYS A 23 14.75 -42.61 -8.06
C LYS A 23 15.01 -42.30 -6.58
N THR A 24 15.56 -41.12 -6.27
CA THR A 24 15.75 -40.64 -4.90
C THR A 24 14.42 -40.59 -4.14
N ILE A 25 13.39 -39.97 -4.72
CA ILE A 25 12.06 -39.86 -4.11
C ILE A 25 11.41 -41.23 -3.89
N LYS A 26 11.52 -42.16 -4.86
CA LYS A 26 11.09 -43.57 -4.68
C LYS A 26 11.81 -44.24 -3.52
N SER A 27 13.13 -44.06 -3.42
CA SER A 27 13.97 -44.62 -2.35
C SER A 27 13.66 -44.04 -0.96
N LEU A 28 13.05 -42.86 -0.88
CA LEU A 28 12.51 -42.27 0.36
C LEU A 28 11.11 -42.80 0.73
N GLY A 29 10.58 -43.78 -0.02
CA GLY A 29 9.31 -44.44 0.28
C GLY A 29 8.07 -43.80 -0.36
N VAL A 30 8.25 -42.86 -1.29
CA VAL A 30 7.14 -42.27 -2.06
C VAL A 30 6.70 -43.22 -3.15
N TYR A 31 5.40 -43.48 -3.23
CA TYR A 31 4.81 -44.31 -4.30
C TYR A 31 4.77 -43.51 -5.61
N ILE A 32 5.46 -43.98 -6.65
CA ILE A 32 5.50 -43.29 -7.96
C ILE A 32 4.71 -44.00 -9.08
N GLY A 33 4.07 -45.13 -8.77
CA GLY A 33 3.43 -46.03 -9.74
C GLY A 33 4.07 -47.43 -9.71
N ARG A 34 3.46 -48.40 -10.41
CA ARG A 34 4.04 -49.75 -10.53
C ARG A 34 5.14 -49.77 -11.58
N ASP A 35 6.10 -50.67 -11.44
CA ASP A 35 7.26 -50.71 -12.34
C ASP A 35 6.86 -51.05 -13.79
N GLU A 36 5.74 -51.77 -13.99
CA GLU A 36 5.19 -52.09 -15.31
C GLU A 36 4.50 -50.90 -16.01
N GLU A 37 4.11 -49.87 -15.25
CA GLU A 37 3.43 -48.67 -15.75
C GLU A 37 4.44 -47.59 -16.18
N MET A 38 5.74 -47.81 -15.91
CA MET A 38 6.83 -46.89 -16.21
C MET A 38 7.38 -47.09 -17.63
N ILE A 39 7.78 -45.99 -18.27
CA ILE A 39 8.55 -46.07 -19.52
C ILE A 39 9.90 -46.76 -19.26
N GLY A 40 10.08 -47.91 -19.92
CA GLY A 40 11.26 -48.76 -19.80
C GLY A 40 12.57 -48.10 -20.25
N PRO A 41 13.73 -48.68 -19.89
CA PRO A 41 15.04 -48.15 -20.23
C PRO A 41 15.28 -48.13 -21.76
N ARG A 42 16.03 -47.11 -22.22
CA ARG A 42 16.48 -46.97 -23.62
C ARG A 42 17.99 -46.74 -23.67
N GLU A 43 18.61 -46.84 -24.85
CA GLU A 43 20.06 -46.64 -25.02
C GLU A 43 20.57 -45.30 -24.45
N ASP A 44 19.73 -44.25 -24.49
CA ASP A 44 20.07 -42.92 -24.01
C ASP A 44 19.74 -42.68 -22.52
N ASN A 45 19.06 -43.63 -21.86
CA ASN A 45 18.81 -43.66 -20.41
C ASN A 45 18.65 -45.11 -19.89
N PRO A 46 19.76 -45.82 -19.63
CA PRO A 46 19.76 -47.24 -19.30
C PRO A 46 19.11 -47.59 -17.95
N GLU A 47 18.93 -46.63 -17.04
CA GLU A 47 18.32 -46.85 -15.71
C GLU A 47 16.80 -46.61 -15.67
N GLY A 48 16.17 -46.35 -16.83
CA GLY A 48 14.73 -46.10 -16.94
C GLY A 48 14.34 -44.64 -16.78
N PHE A 49 13.20 -44.25 -17.37
CA PHE A 49 12.75 -42.85 -17.36
C PHE A 49 11.95 -42.50 -16.11
N TRP A 50 11.38 -43.46 -15.37
CA TRP A 50 10.53 -43.16 -14.21
C TRP A 50 9.37 -42.20 -14.54
N GLU A 51 8.94 -42.23 -15.81
CA GLU A 51 7.81 -41.48 -16.35
C GLU A 51 6.65 -42.46 -16.52
N HIS A 52 5.47 -42.10 -16.00
CA HIS A 52 4.28 -42.95 -16.11
C HIS A 52 3.74 -42.91 -17.54
N SER A 53 3.65 -44.07 -18.19
CA SER A 53 3.32 -44.20 -19.61
C SER A 53 2.02 -43.48 -20.01
N GLU A 54 0.93 -43.70 -19.27
CA GLU A 54 -0.36 -43.04 -19.56
C GLU A 54 -0.30 -41.51 -19.43
N ILE A 55 0.50 -40.98 -18.49
CA ILE A 55 0.68 -39.54 -18.32
C ILE A 55 1.41 -38.96 -19.54
N VAL A 56 2.46 -39.64 -19.99
CA VAL A 56 3.22 -39.22 -21.18
C VAL A 56 2.35 -39.24 -22.43
N ASP A 57 1.55 -40.29 -22.63
CA ASP A 57 0.66 -40.42 -23.78
C ASP A 57 -0.37 -39.27 -23.83
N VAL A 58 -0.94 -38.91 -22.68
CA VAL A 58 -1.87 -37.78 -22.58
C VAL A 58 -1.16 -36.45 -22.84
N HIS A 59 0.04 -36.24 -22.28
CA HIS A 59 0.83 -35.02 -22.52
C HIS A 59 1.22 -34.84 -23.99
N GLU A 60 1.62 -35.91 -24.68
CA GLU A 60 1.98 -35.84 -26.09
C GLU A 60 0.78 -35.52 -26.98
N LYS A 61 -0.37 -36.17 -26.74
CA LYS A 61 -1.61 -35.85 -27.47
C LYS A 61 -2.08 -34.43 -27.21
N LEU A 62 -2.03 -33.97 -25.96
CA LEU A 62 -2.42 -32.62 -25.58
C LEU A 62 -1.54 -31.55 -26.24
N LEU A 63 -0.21 -31.71 -26.17
CA LEU A 63 0.71 -30.80 -26.85
C LEU A 63 0.48 -30.81 -28.37
N GLY A 64 0.27 -31.98 -28.97
CA GLY A 64 -0.06 -32.09 -30.39
C GLY A 64 -1.35 -31.36 -30.77
N ASN A 65 -2.39 -31.46 -29.91
CA ASN A 65 -3.64 -30.72 -30.10
C ASN A 65 -3.42 -29.20 -30.05
N LEU A 66 -2.55 -28.74 -29.16
CA LEU A 66 -2.13 -27.34 -29.05
C LEU A 66 -1.12 -26.91 -30.14
N SER A 67 -0.92 -27.72 -31.18
CA SER A 67 0.08 -27.49 -32.24
C SER A 67 1.49 -27.23 -31.70
N SER A 68 1.84 -27.92 -30.61
CA SER A 68 3.09 -27.79 -29.88
C SER A 68 3.77 -29.16 -29.71
N SER A 69 4.96 -29.15 -29.14
CA SER A 69 5.77 -30.35 -28.90
C SER A 69 6.63 -30.18 -27.65
N TRP A 70 7.21 -31.27 -27.17
CA TRP A 70 8.11 -31.22 -26.00
C TRP A 70 9.33 -30.31 -26.25
N ASP A 71 9.78 -30.17 -27.49
CA ASP A 71 10.90 -29.33 -27.89
C ASP A 71 10.47 -27.95 -28.40
N THR A 72 9.29 -27.48 -27.97
CA THR A 72 8.88 -26.10 -28.16
C THR A 72 9.78 -25.15 -27.36
N THR A 73 10.20 -24.07 -28.02
CA THR A 73 10.91 -22.96 -27.37
C THR A 73 9.99 -21.78 -27.07
N LYS A 74 8.67 -21.96 -27.24
CA LYS A 74 7.66 -20.93 -27.02
C LYS A 74 6.71 -21.36 -25.90
N PRO A 75 6.26 -20.43 -25.04
CA PRO A 75 5.16 -20.67 -24.13
C PRO A 75 3.91 -21.14 -24.87
N LEU A 76 3.08 -21.92 -24.18
CA LEU A 76 1.76 -22.28 -24.68
C LEU A 76 0.84 -21.03 -24.67
N PRO A 77 -0.20 -20.97 -25.51
CA PRO A 77 -1.12 -19.84 -25.56
C PRO A 77 -1.68 -19.47 -24.18
N ALA A 78 -1.91 -18.19 -23.91
CA ALA A 78 -2.51 -17.76 -22.66
C ALA A 78 -3.82 -18.51 -22.38
N GLU A 79 -4.01 -18.95 -21.14
CA GLU A 79 -5.22 -19.64 -20.67
C GLU A 79 -5.60 -20.91 -21.45
N TRP A 80 -4.67 -21.53 -22.19
CA TRP A 80 -4.93 -22.73 -23.01
C TRP A 80 -5.66 -23.86 -22.25
N TRP A 81 -5.41 -23.99 -20.94
CA TRP A 81 -5.99 -25.03 -20.08
C TRP A 81 -7.48 -24.83 -19.75
N LEU A 82 -8.04 -23.67 -20.08
CA LEU A 82 -9.47 -23.36 -19.95
C LEU A 82 -10.28 -23.67 -21.22
N SER A 83 -9.61 -23.95 -22.34
CA SER A 83 -10.27 -24.20 -23.62
C SER A 83 -11.11 -25.49 -23.60
N GLU A 84 -12.22 -25.49 -24.33
CA GLU A 84 -13.11 -26.66 -24.45
C GLU A 84 -12.38 -27.90 -25.01
N GLU A 85 -11.44 -27.68 -25.92
CA GLU A 85 -10.59 -28.71 -26.54
C GLU A 85 -9.75 -29.48 -25.49
N VAL A 86 -9.47 -28.87 -24.32
CA VAL A 86 -8.62 -29.44 -23.27
C VAL A 86 -9.41 -30.21 -22.20
N VAL A 87 -10.73 -30.04 -22.14
CA VAL A 87 -11.60 -30.68 -21.14
C VAL A 87 -11.49 -32.20 -21.15
N SER A 88 -11.41 -32.80 -22.34
CA SER A 88 -11.28 -34.26 -22.49
C SER A 88 -9.95 -34.80 -21.93
N TYR A 89 -8.86 -34.04 -22.09
CA TYR A 89 -7.55 -34.40 -21.56
C TYR A 89 -7.50 -34.23 -20.03
N ARG A 90 -8.13 -33.18 -19.50
CA ARG A 90 -8.29 -33.00 -18.05
C ARG A 90 -8.99 -34.20 -17.40
N SER A 91 -10.05 -34.70 -18.04
CA SER A 91 -10.76 -35.90 -17.57
C SER A 91 -9.86 -37.13 -17.60
N GLN A 92 -9.12 -37.36 -18.68
CA GLN A 92 -8.17 -38.47 -18.79
C GLN A 92 -7.11 -38.42 -17.69
N ILE A 93 -6.55 -37.24 -17.39
CA ILE A 93 -5.57 -37.09 -16.30
C ILE A 93 -6.22 -37.43 -14.94
N LYS A 94 -7.46 -37.01 -14.69
CA LYS A 94 -8.19 -37.38 -13.47
C LYS A 94 -8.40 -38.88 -13.36
N ASP A 95 -8.75 -39.54 -14.46
CA ASP A 95 -8.95 -40.99 -14.49
C ASP A 95 -7.64 -41.73 -14.18
N ILE A 96 -6.51 -41.27 -14.73
CA ILE A 96 -5.18 -41.80 -14.41
C ILE A 96 -4.86 -41.60 -12.91
N VAL A 97 -5.09 -40.39 -12.37
CA VAL A 97 -4.81 -40.08 -10.97
C VAL A 97 -5.66 -40.92 -10.02
N THR A 98 -6.95 -41.02 -10.30
CA THR A 98 -7.88 -41.78 -9.46
C THR A 98 -7.67 -43.28 -9.57
N GLY A 99 -7.33 -43.80 -10.75
CA GLY A 99 -7.05 -45.21 -10.97
C GLY A 99 -5.75 -45.70 -10.33
N ASN A 100 -4.69 -44.90 -10.41
CA ASN A 100 -3.34 -45.35 -10.04
C ASN A 100 -2.88 -44.86 -8.65
N PHE A 101 -3.43 -43.74 -8.15
CA PHE A 101 -2.87 -43.05 -6.97
C PHE A 101 -3.86 -42.75 -5.83
N SER A 102 -5.18 -42.84 -6.05
CA SER A 102 -6.24 -42.47 -5.07
C SER A 102 -6.12 -43.09 -3.68
N ASN A 103 -5.55 -44.29 -3.56
CA ASN A 103 -5.40 -45.02 -2.29
C ASN A 103 -4.07 -44.75 -1.56
N ARG A 104 -3.29 -43.76 -2.00
CA ARG A 104 -1.99 -43.41 -1.42
C ARG A 104 -2.05 -42.07 -0.70
N ALA A 105 -1.62 -42.05 0.56
CA ALA A 105 -1.53 -40.81 1.33
C ALA A 105 -0.45 -39.86 0.78
N VAL A 106 0.64 -40.42 0.26
CA VAL A 106 1.71 -39.69 -0.43
C VAL A 106 2.09 -40.48 -1.67
N TRP A 107 2.07 -39.81 -2.82
CA TRP A 107 2.50 -40.35 -4.09
C TRP A 107 3.26 -39.28 -4.88
N GLY A 108 3.90 -39.65 -5.98
CA GLY A 108 4.55 -38.70 -6.85
C GLY A 108 4.58 -39.17 -8.29
N PHE A 109 4.92 -38.26 -9.19
CA PHE A 109 5.16 -38.58 -10.59
C PHE A 109 6.16 -37.61 -11.18
N LYS A 110 6.69 -37.99 -12.34
CA LYS A 110 7.61 -37.18 -13.12
C LYS A 110 7.24 -37.29 -14.59
N ASP A 111 7.13 -36.15 -15.24
CA ASP A 111 7.26 -36.00 -16.69
C ASP A 111 7.73 -34.55 -16.94
N PRO A 112 8.81 -34.30 -17.68
CA PRO A 112 9.30 -32.95 -17.90
C PRO A 112 8.26 -32.00 -18.52
N ARG A 113 7.36 -32.48 -19.38
CA ARG A 113 6.34 -31.66 -20.05
C ARG A 113 5.32 -31.10 -19.05
N THR A 114 5.21 -31.71 -17.86
CA THR A 114 4.46 -31.17 -16.72
C THR A 114 4.86 -29.73 -16.40
N CYS A 115 6.12 -29.33 -16.64
CA CYS A 115 6.56 -27.94 -16.51
C CYS A 115 5.74 -26.97 -17.35
N LEU A 116 5.39 -27.35 -18.58
CA LEU A 116 4.58 -26.55 -19.51
C LEU A 116 3.09 -26.73 -19.24
N LEU A 117 2.69 -27.94 -18.83
CA LEU A 117 1.30 -28.35 -18.65
C LEU A 117 0.76 -28.11 -17.22
N LEU A 118 1.55 -27.46 -16.36
CA LEU A 118 1.25 -27.32 -14.93
C LEU A 118 -0.11 -26.68 -14.61
N PRO A 119 -0.57 -25.64 -15.35
CA PRO A 119 -1.89 -25.05 -15.10
C PRO A 119 -3.05 -26.06 -15.15
N LEU A 120 -3.00 -27.01 -16.09
CA LEU A 120 -3.98 -28.08 -16.19
C LEU A 120 -3.90 -29.03 -14.99
N TRP A 121 -2.68 -29.40 -14.57
CA TRP A 121 -2.46 -30.25 -13.40
C TRP A 121 -2.95 -29.62 -12.11
N LYS A 122 -2.73 -28.31 -11.89
CA LYS A 122 -3.28 -27.57 -10.74
C LYS A 122 -4.80 -27.69 -10.71
N SER A 123 -5.43 -27.55 -11.87
CA SER A 123 -6.87 -27.70 -12.04
C SER A 123 -7.35 -29.12 -11.71
N VAL A 124 -6.54 -30.16 -11.98
CA VAL A 124 -6.83 -31.55 -11.59
C VAL A 124 -6.67 -31.77 -10.08
N PHE A 125 -5.58 -31.28 -9.48
CA PHE A 125 -5.35 -31.43 -8.03
C PHE A 125 -6.45 -30.76 -7.20
N GLN A 126 -6.89 -29.57 -7.61
CA GLN A 126 -7.97 -28.86 -6.96
C GLN A 126 -9.30 -29.64 -7.00
N GLU A 127 -9.63 -30.25 -8.14
CA GLU A 127 -10.87 -31.04 -8.27
C GLU A 127 -10.85 -32.34 -7.48
N LEU A 128 -9.67 -32.94 -7.30
CA LEU A 128 -9.50 -34.19 -6.56
C LEU A 128 -9.18 -33.99 -5.08
N ASP A 129 -9.14 -32.74 -4.60
CA ASP A 129 -8.74 -32.35 -3.23
C ASP A 129 -7.34 -32.88 -2.82
N ILE A 130 -6.40 -32.85 -3.76
CA ILE A 130 -5.02 -33.32 -3.59
C ILE A 130 -4.11 -32.12 -3.30
N GLU A 131 -3.22 -32.26 -2.32
CA GLU A 131 -2.21 -31.24 -1.99
C GLU A 131 -0.95 -31.46 -2.86
N PRO A 132 -0.62 -30.56 -3.81
CA PRO A 132 0.60 -30.70 -4.60
C PRO A 132 1.82 -30.17 -3.85
N ILE A 133 2.95 -30.87 -3.98
CA ILE A 133 4.27 -30.46 -3.49
C ILE A 133 5.26 -30.57 -4.64
N TYR A 134 5.95 -29.47 -4.96
CA TYR A 134 6.78 -29.38 -6.16
C TYR A 134 8.27 -29.54 -5.83
N ILE A 135 8.98 -30.40 -6.55
CA ILE A 135 10.45 -30.50 -6.46
C ILE A 135 11.04 -30.22 -7.84
N ILE A 136 11.78 -29.12 -7.95
CA ILE A 136 12.35 -28.61 -9.20
C ILE A 136 13.80 -29.07 -9.32
N CYS A 137 14.06 -29.95 -10.27
CA CYS A 137 15.38 -30.45 -10.62
C CYS A 137 16.13 -29.44 -11.49
N LEU A 138 17.23 -28.91 -10.96
CA LEU A 138 18.07 -27.91 -11.62
C LEU A 138 19.39 -28.53 -12.08
N ARG A 139 19.82 -28.23 -13.30
CA ARG A 139 21.15 -28.60 -13.79
C ARG A 139 21.74 -27.49 -14.62
N ASN A 140 23.07 -27.36 -14.60
CA ASN A 140 23.80 -26.38 -15.38
C ASN A 140 23.34 -26.42 -16.86
N PRO A 141 22.88 -25.30 -17.42
CA PRO A 141 22.33 -25.26 -18.78
C PRO A 141 23.34 -25.68 -19.86
N LEU A 142 24.64 -25.50 -19.64
CA LEU A 142 25.67 -25.99 -20.57
C LEU A 142 25.74 -27.53 -20.58
N ASN A 143 25.59 -28.17 -19.41
CA ASN A 143 25.54 -29.63 -19.32
C ASN A 143 24.26 -30.18 -19.99
N VAL A 144 23.13 -29.48 -19.84
CA VAL A 144 21.88 -29.84 -20.51
C VAL A 144 22.01 -29.69 -22.03
N ALA A 145 22.57 -28.57 -22.51
CA ALA A 145 22.80 -28.34 -23.94
C ALA A 145 23.73 -29.38 -24.57
N ALA A 146 24.85 -29.72 -23.91
CA ALA A 146 25.75 -30.78 -24.37
C ALA A 146 25.05 -32.15 -24.46
N SER A 147 24.14 -32.44 -23.52
CA SER A 147 23.36 -33.68 -23.52
C SER A 147 22.33 -33.72 -24.66
N LEU A 148 21.62 -32.62 -24.90
CA LEU A 148 20.65 -32.48 -25.99
C LEU A 148 21.32 -32.47 -27.36
N GLN A 149 22.52 -31.88 -27.48
CA GLN A 149 23.32 -31.96 -28.69
C GLN A 149 23.70 -33.42 -29.01
N LYS A 150 24.11 -34.21 -28.01
CA LYS A 150 24.46 -35.62 -28.22
C LYS A 150 23.24 -36.47 -28.60
N ARG A 151 22.08 -36.23 -27.99
CA ARG A 151 20.85 -37.02 -28.20
C ARG A 151 20.09 -36.61 -29.47
N ASP A 152 19.78 -35.32 -29.60
CA ASP A 152 18.84 -34.78 -30.58
C ASP A 152 19.51 -33.93 -31.67
N ARG A 153 20.82 -33.69 -31.54
CA ARG A 153 21.61 -32.79 -32.42
C ARG A 153 21.11 -31.35 -32.42
N PHE A 154 20.50 -30.91 -31.32
CA PHE A 154 20.06 -29.52 -31.17
C PHE A 154 21.25 -28.56 -31.05
N THR A 155 21.05 -27.33 -31.53
CA THR A 155 22.03 -26.27 -31.34
C THR A 155 22.04 -25.82 -29.88
N ASN A 156 23.11 -25.12 -29.49
CA ASN A 156 23.20 -24.55 -28.14
C ASN A 156 22.07 -23.54 -27.91
N GLU A 157 21.75 -22.71 -28.90
CA GLU A 157 20.71 -21.68 -28.80
C GLU A 157 19.33 -22.30 -28.56
N LYS A 158 18.96 -23.34 -29.34
CA LYS A 158 17.71 -24.07 -29.12
C LYS A 158 17.70 -24.72 -27.73
N SER A 159 18.79 -25.37 -27.34
CA SER A 159 18.89 -26.03 -26.03
C SER A 159 18.77 -25.06 -24.86
N MET A 160 19.35 -23.86 -24.98
CA MET A 160 19.24 -22.79 -23.98
C MET A 160 17.80 -22.27 -23.89
N ALA A 161 17.14 -22.06 -25.03
CA ALA A 161 15.74 -21.62 -25.06
C ALA A 161 14.80 -22.66 -24.42
N LEU A 162 15.01 -23.95 -24.70
CA LEU A 162 14.27 -25.04 -24.04
C LEU A 162 14.50 -25.05 -22.54
N TRP A 163 15.77 -25.01 -22.10
CA TRP A 163 16.12 -24.99 -20.68
C TRP A 163 15.45 -23.81 -19.97
N THR A 164 15.53 -22.61 -20.56
CA THR A 164 14.90 -21.41 -20.02
C THR A 164 13.40 -21.57 -19.91
N LEU A 165 12.71 -22.01 -20.97
CA LEU A 165 11.26 -22.15 -20.94
C LEU A 165 10.79 -23.13 -19.85
N TYR A 166 11.43 -24.30 -19.75
CA TYR A 166 11.02 -25.32 -18.78
C TYR A 166 11.29 -24.91 -17.33
N VAL A 167 12.47 -24.33 -17.07
CA VAL A 167 12.80 -23.84 -15.72
C VAL A 167 11.89 -22.69 -15.34
N MET A 168 11.69 -21.71 -16.24
CA MET A 168 10.83 -20.56 -15.96
C MET A 168 9.36 -20.95 -15.79
N SER A 169 8.83 -21.88 -16.59
CA SER A 169 7.46 -22.37 -16.41
C SER A 169 7.29 -23.09 -15.07
N SER A 170 8.29 -23.86 -14.65
CA SER A 170 8.29 -24.52 -13.33
C SER A 170 8.28 -23.51 -12.19
N LEU A 171 9.08 -22.45 -12.29
CA LEU A 171 9.13 -21.40 -11.27
C LEU A 171 7.85 -20.57 -11.24
N TYR A 172 7.35 -20.15 -12.40
CA TYR A 172 6.20 -19.26 -12.52
C TYR A 172 4.92 -19.91 -11.98
N TYR A 173 4.59 -21.12 -12.43
CA TYR A 173 3.34 -21.77 -12.04
C TYR A 173 3.33 -22.36 -10.62
N THR A 174 4.48 -22.36 -9.94
CA THR A 174 4.63 -22.79 -8.54
C THR A 174 4.82 -21.62 -7.57
N ILE A 175 4.66 -20.37 -8.02
CA ILE A 175 4.62 -19.21 -7.12
C ILE A 175 3.52 -19.42 -6.07
N ASP A 176 3.82 -19.09 -4.82
CA ASP A 176 2.98 -19.26 -3.63
C ASP A 176 2.61 -20.72 -3.28
N GLU A 177 3.20 -21.69 -3.98
CA GLU A 177 3.04 -23.12 -3.69
C GLU A 177 4.22 -23.66 -2.85
N ARG A 178 4.03 -24.84 -2.25
CA ARG A 178 5.09 -25.56 -1.55
C ARG A 178 6.08 -26.16 -2.57
N ARG A 179 7.24 -25.51 -2.75
CA ARG A 179 8.28 -25.92 -3.71
C ARG A 179 9.69 -25.96 -3.11
N MET A 180 10.55 -26.82 -3.66
CA MET A 180 11.98 -26.91 -3.35
C MET A 180 12.79 -27.04 -4.64
N VAL A 181 13.99 -26.45 -4.69
CA VAL A 181 14.95 -26.67 -5.78
C VAL A 181 16.00 -27.67 -5.33
N VAL A 182 16.29 -28.65 -6.19
CA VAL A 182 17.37 -29.63 -5.99
C VAL A 182 18.28 -29.58 -7.20
N SER A 183 19.54 -29.20 -7.00
CA SER A 183 20.54 -29.26 -8.06
C SER A 183 21.03 -30.69 -8.26
N TYR A 184 21.17 -31.05 -9.52
CA TYR A 184 21.72 -32.33 -9.93
C TYR A 184 23.14 -32.56 -9.38
N ASP A 185 23.93 -31.49 -9.32
CA ASP A 185 25.32 -31.56 -8.88
C ASP A 185 25.39 -31.87 -7.38
N ARG A 186 24.57 -31.22 -6.54
CA ARG A 186 24.51 -31.51 -5.10
C ARG A 186 23.92 -32.89 -4.81
N LEU A 187 22.88 -33.31 -5.54
CA LEU A 187 22.30 -34.64 -5.41
C LEU A 187 23.33 -35.75 -5.70
N LEU A 188 24.25 -35.53 -6.63
CA LEU A 188 25.33 -36.47 -6.93
C LEU A 188 26.50 -36.41 -5.95
N GLU A 189 26.87 -35.22 -5.47
CA GLU A 189 28.02 -35.03 -4.58
C GLU A 189 27.69 -35.39 -3.13
N GLN A 190 26.44 -35.17 -2.72
CA GLN A 190 25.95 -35.31 -1.36
C GLN A 190 24.57 -35.99 -1.34
N PRO A 191 24.44 -37.25 -1.83
CA PRO A 191 23.14 -37.92 -1.96
C PRO A 191 22.44 -38.14 -0.60
N VAL A 192 23.21 -38.43 0.46
CA VAL A 192 22.68 -38.65 1.81
C VAL A 192 22.14 -37.36 2.43
N GLU A 193 22.86 -36.25 2.31
CA GLU A 193 22.41 -34.93 2.80
C GLU A 193 21.20 -34.45 2.02
N THR A 194 21.25 -34.57 0.69
CA THR A 194 20.14 -34.15 -0.20
C THR A 194 18.89 -34.98 0.06
N GLY A 195 19.01 -36.29 0.29
CA GLY A 195 17.89 -37.16 0.65
C GLY A 195 17.27 -36.83 2.00
N GLU A 196 18.08 -36.46 3.00
CA GLU A 196 17.60 -35.99 4.30
C GLU A 196 16.81 -34.69 4.18
N ARG A 197 17.33 -33.73 3.40
CA ARG A 197 16.66 -32.45 3.12
C ARG A 197 15.32 -32.65 2.43
N ILE A 198 15.27 -33.47 1.38
CA ILE A 198 14.02 -33.80 0.69
C ILE A 198 13.03 -34.46 1.65
N SER A 199 13.49 -35.38 2.51
CA SER A 199 12.62 -36.05 3.48
C SER A 199 12.02 -35.08 4.50
N HIS A 200 12.83 -34.16 5.02
CA HIS A 200 12.37 -33.11 5.92
C HIS A 200 11.34 -32.20 5.23
N PHE A 201 11.63 -31.78 4.00
CA PHE A 201 10.72 -30.96 3.21
C PHE A 201 9.40 -31.65 2.89
N LEU A 202 9.41 -32.95 2.62
CA LEU A 202 8.20 -33.75 2.37
C LEU A 202 7.47 -34.18 3.65
N ASN A 203 8.09 -34.00 4.82
CA ASN A 203 7.64 -34.51 6.11
C ASN A 203 7.41 -36.04 6.09
N ILE A 204 8.40 -36.79 5.57
CA ILE A 204 8.42 -38.25 5.54
C ILE A 204 9.55 -38.80 6.41
N PRO A 205 9.42 -40.02 6.97
CA PRO A 205 10.45 -40.61 7.83
C PRO A 205 11.78 -40.76 7.12
N TYR A 206 12.88 -40.40 7.80
CA TYR A 206 14.25 -40.63 7.36
C TYR A 206 15.02 -41.36 8.45
N ASN A 207 15.22 -42.67 8.29
CA ASN A 207 15.92 -43.53 9.24
C ASN A 207 17.17 -44.16 8.60
N GLY A 208 17.83 -45.07 9.33
CA GLY A 208 19.05 -45.73 8.85
C GLY A 208 18.87 -46.44 7.50
N THR A 209 17.68 -46.98 7.22
CA THR A 209 17.36 -47.68 5.97
C THR A 209 17.34 -46.74 4.77
N GLU A 210 16.65 -45.59 4.86
CA GLU A 210 16.63 -44.60 3.77
C GLU A 210 18.02 -44.00 3.59
N ARG A 211 18.76 -43.78 4.67
CA ARG A 211 20.16 -43.31 4.62
C ARG A 211 21.06 -44.26 3.84
N ASP A 212 20.96 -45.57 4.09
CA ASP A 212 21.72 -46.59 3.38
C ASP A 212 21.32 -46.65 1.90
N LEU A 213 20.03 -46.55 1.59
CA LEU A 213 19.54 -46.46 0.21
C LEU A 213 20.09 -45.21 -0.51
N MET A 214 20.13 -44.04 0.14
CA MET A 214 20.73 -42.83 -0.41
C MET A 214 22.23 -43.01 -0.69
N SER A 215 22.95 -43.70 0.21
CA SER A 215 24.39 -43.97 0.04
C SER A 215 24.70 -44.90 -1.14
N SER A 216 23.72 -45.71 -1.56
CA SER A 216 23.82 -46.63 -2.70
C SER A 216 23.46 -46.00 -4.06
N LEU A 217 22.97 -44.75 -4.06
CA LEU A 217 22.76 -44.00 -5.29
C LEU A 217 24.10 -43.75 -6.00
N PRO A 218 24.14 -43.74 -7.34
CA PRO A 218 25.39 -43.71 -8.09
C PRO A 218 26.23 -42.46 -7.78
N ASN A 219 27.43 -42.67 -7.22
CA ASN A 219 28.45 -41.63 -7.02
C ASN A 219 29.19 -41.33 -8.33
N SER A 220 29.09 -40.08 -8.80
CA SER A 220 29.94 -39.33 -9.76
C SER A 220 30.39 -39.93 -11.11
N GLY A 221 30.25 -41.24 -11.36
CA GLY A 221 30.73 -41.94 -12.57
C GLY A 221 29.84 -41.78 -13.82
N LEU A 222 28.62 -41.24 -13.68
CA LEU A 222 27.69 -40.98 -14.79
C LEU A 222 27.67 -39.49 -15.23
N ARG A 223 28.68 -38.70 -14.83
CA ARG A 223 28.87 -37.31 -15.27
C ARG A 223 29.22 -37.24 -16.75
N HIS A 224 28.22 -37.15 -17.61
CA HIS A 224 28.41 -36.76 -19.01
C HIS A 224 28.46 -35.23 -19.12
N GLY A 225 29.65 -34.66 -18.90
CA GLY A 225 29.92 -33.21 -18.91
C GLY A 225 30.03 -32.60 -17.50
N ASN A 226 31.06 -31.78 -17.29
CA ASN A 226 31.32 -31.09 -16.03
C ASN A 226 31.59 -29.61 -16.28
N TYR A 227 30.58 -28.87 -16.76
CA TYR A 227 30.66 -27.41 -16.78
C TYR A 227 30.45 -26.87 -15.37
N SER A 228 31.45 -26.16 -14.86
CA SER A 228 31.44 -25.44 -13.59
C SER A 228 30.60 -24.16 -13.66
N LEU A 229 30.23 -23.63 -12.48
CA LEU A 229 29.57 -22.32 -12.38
C LEU A 229 30.45 -21.19 -12.93
N SER A 230 31.78 -21.29 -12.79
CA SER A 230 32.72 -20.32 -13.36
C SER A 230 32.72 -20.34 -14.89
N GLU A 231 32.69 -21.52 -15.51
CA GLU A 231 32.62 -21.65 -16.97
C GLU A 231 31.29 -21.11 -17.51
N LEU A 232 30.18 -21.37 -16.81
CA LEU A 232 28.89 -20.78 -17.19
C LEU A 232 28.91 -19.25 -17.10
N ARG A 233 29.49 -18.68 -16.03
CA ARG A 233 29.62 -17.23 -15.85
C ARG A 233 30.45 -16.60 -16.96
N GLN A 234 31.56 -17.23 -17.34
CA GLN A 234 32.51 -16.73 -18.34
C GLN A 234 32.07 -16.97 -19.79
N SER A 235 31.17 -17.93 -20.04
CA SER A 235 30.74 -18.27 -21.40
C SER A 235 30.04 -17.10 -22.09
N GLN A 236 30.58 -16.65 -23.22
CA GLN A 236 29.98 -15.58 -24.04
C GLN A 236 28.79 -16.06 -24.88
N SER A 237 28.67 -17.38 -25.12
CA SER A 237 27.58 -17.97 -25.90
C SER A 237 26.29 -18.16 -25.10
N VAL A 238 26.33 -17.97 -23.79
CA VAL A 238 25.16 -18.07 -22.91
C VAL A 238 24.63 -16.68 -22.61
N LEU A 239 23.35 -16.46 -22.94
CA LEU A 239 22.69 -15.19 -22.69
C LEU A 239 22.71 -14.84 -21.19
N PRO A 240 22.88 -13.55 -20.82
CA PRO A 240 22.91 -13.13 -19.42
C PRO A 240 21.70 -13.60 -18.61
N ILE A 241 20.51 -13.62 -19.23
CA ILE A 241 19.26 -14.04 -18.58
C ILE A 241 19.31 -15.52 -18.14
N VAL A 242 19.92 -16.39 -18.94
CA VAL A 242 20.06 -17.82 -18.61
C VAL A 242 20.96 -17.99 -17.39
N LYS A 243 22.04 -17.20 -17.30
CA LYS A 243 22.96 -17.21 -16.15
C LYS A 243 22.29 -16.70 -14.88
N GLN A 244 21.48 -15.65 -15.02
CA GLN A 244 20.71 -15.07 -13.90
C GLN A 244 19.71 -16.08 -13.36
N ILE A 245 18.89 -16.70 -14.23
CA ILE A 245 17.92 -17.73 -13.83
C ILE A 245 18.63 -18.89 -13.11
N TYR A 246 19.75 -19.39 -13.65
CA TYR A 246 20.47 -20.48 -13.01
C TYR A 246 21.01 -20.12 -11.63
N GLN A 247 21.60 -18.93 -11.48
CA GLN A 247 22.11 -18.45 -10.19
C GLN A 247 21.01 -18.25 -9.16
N LEU A 248 19.86 -17.75 -9.61
CA LEU A 248 18.67 -17.54 -8.79
C LEU A 248 18.15 -18.87 -8.22
N CYS A 249 18.04 -19.89 -9.06
CA CYS A 249 17.62 -21.22 -8.62
C CYS A 249 18.64 -21.86 -7.67
N LEU A 250 19.95 -21.64 -7.89
CA LEU A 250 20.98 -22.13 -6.98
C LEU A 250 20.91 -21.44 -5.61
N SER A 251 20.69 -20.12 -5.55
CA SER A 251 20.47 -19.45 -4.26
C SER A 251 19.23 -19.98 -3.53
N GLY A 252 18.21 -20.40 -4.29
CA GLY A 252 17.01 -21.04 -3.76
C GLY A 252 17.23 -22.40 -3.14
N GLU A 253 18.20 -23.16 -3.65
CA GLU A 253 18.57 -24.46 -3.08
C GLU A 253 19.24 -24.32 -1.70
N ASP A 254 19.85 -23.17 -1.38
CA ASP A 254 20.52 -22.96 -0.09
C ASP A 254 19.61 -22.31 0.98
N ASP A 255 18.48 -21.71 0.57
CA ASP A 255 17.55 -20.99 1.45
C ASP A 255 16.08 -21.26 1.07
N ASP A 256 15.61 -22.46 1.44
CA ASP A 256 14.26 -22.96 1.13
C ASP A 256 13.13 -22.04 1.66
N TYR A 257 13.38 -21.26 2.74
CA TYR A 257 12.40 -20.33 3.32
C TYR A 257 12.27 -19.02 2.52
N ASN A 258 13.37 -18.54 1.95
CA ASN A 258 13.43 -17.28 1.21
C ASN A 258 13.18 -17.47 -0.30
N PHE A 259 13.17 -18.72 -0.79
CA PHE A 259 12.83 -19.07 -2.17
C PHE A 259 11.37 -18.76 -2.57
N ASN A 260 10.52 -18.39 -1.59
CA ASN A 260 9.18 -17.85 -1.81
C ASN A 260 9.07 -16.35 -1.45
N GLY A 261 10.20 -15.63 -1.37
CA GLY A 261 10.23 -14.19 -1.13
C GLY A 261 9.57 -13.37 -2.25
N THR A 262 8.99 -12.24 -1.89
CA THR A 262 8.25 -11.35 -2.80
C THR A 262 9.11 -10.86 -3.97
N ASP A 263 10.37 -10.49 -3.72
CA ASP A 263 11.30 -9.97 -4.73
C ASP A 263 11.68 -11.02 -5.80
N LEU A 264 11.83 -12.28 -5.37
CA LEU A 264 12.12 -13.41 -6.23
C LEU A 264 10.92 -13.75 -7.12
N ASN A 265 9.72 -13.80 -6.52
CA ASN A 265 8.49 -14.05 -7.26
C ASN A 265 8.23 -12.95 -8.29
N ALA A 266 8.41 -11.67 -7.95
CA ALA A 266 8.31 -10.55 -8.89
C ALA A 266 9.28 -10.68 -10.06
N SER A 267 10.53 -11.11 -9.80
CA SER A 267 11.53 -11.35 -10.84
C SER A 267 11.14 -12.51 -11.76
N VAL A 268 10.63 -13.61 -11.21
CA VAL A 268 10.14 -14.77 -12.00
C VAL A 268 8.98 -14.35 -12.90
N VAL A 269 8.01 -13.59 -12.37
CA VAL A 269 6.86 -13.07 -13.14
C VAL A 269 7.33 -12.19 -14.29
N SER A 270 8.21 -11.22 -14.01
CA SER A 270 8.72 -10.31 -15.04
C SER A 270 9.45 -11.05 -16.16
N ILE A 271 10.34 -12.00 -15.83
CA ILE A 271 11.10 -12.76 -16.83
C ILE A 271 10.18 -13.67 -17.65
N TYR A 272 9.20 -14.32 -17.03
CA TYR A 272 8.25 -15.18 -17.73
C TYR A 272 7.37 -14.38 -18.70
N ASN A 273 6.80 -13.26 -18.26
CA ASN A 273 5.98 -12.39 -19.11
C ASN A 273 6.78 -11.85 -20.31
N ASN A 274 8.06 -11.50 -20.11
CA ASN A 274 8.94 -11.09 -21.20
C ASN A 274 9.20 -12.20 -22.21
N LEU A 275 9.32 -13.46 -21.76
CA LEU A 275 9.45 -14.62 -22.65
C LEU A 275 8.17 -14.84 -23.47
N GLU A 276 7.00 -14.66 -22.87
CA GLU A 276 5.70 -14.75 -23.54
C GLU A 276 5.53 -13.65 -24.60
N GLN A 277 5.78 -12.39 -24.25
CA GLN A 277 5.73 -11.26 -25.18
C GLN A 277 6.74 -11.42 -26.33
N SER A 278 7.96 -11.86 -26.04
CA SER A 278 8.99 -12.09 -27.07
C SER A 278 8.60 -13.23 -28.01
N ALA A 279 7.96 -14.29 -27.49
CA ALA A 279 7.49 -15.41 -28.30
C ALA A 279 6.34 -15.00 -29.25
N GLN A 280 5.44 -14.13 -28.80
CA GLN A 280 4.39 -13.54 -29.64
C GLN A 280 4.97 -12.72 -30.80
N LEU A 281 6.07 -11.99 -30.57
CA LEU A 281 6.75 -11.17 -31.59
C LEU A 281 7.56 -11.98 -32.62
N LEU A 282 8.03 -13.18 -32.27
CA LEU A 282 8.90 -14.02 -33.11
C LEU A 282 8.15 -15.12 -33.89
N ASN A 283 6.81 -15.03 -33.96
CA ASN A 283 5.99 -16.08 -34.56
C ASN A 283 6.04 -16.07 -36.11
N HIS A 284 7.08 -16.68 -36.69
CA HIS A 284 7.20 -16.95 -38.13
C HIS A 284 7.11 -18.45 -38.44
N GLU A 285 5.92 -19.04 -38.34
CA GLU A 285 5.71 -20.35 -38.94
C GLU A 285 5.81 -20.25 -40.48
N ARG A 286 6.56 -21.17 -41.12
CA ARG A 286 6.83 -21.15 -42.58
C ARG A 286 5.67 -21.67 -43.45
N ALA A 287 4.62 -22.21 -42.85
CA ALA A 287 3.45 -22.72 -43.54
C ALA A 287 2.20 -22.48 -42.67
N CYS A 288 1.02 -22.46 -43.29
CA CYS A 288 -0.26 -22.47 -42.59
C CYS A 288 -1.09 -23.67 -43.01
N ARG A 289 -1.85 -24.23 -42.06
CA ARG A 289 -2.83 -25.28 -42.34
C ARG A 289 -4.15 -24.64 -42.73
N VAL A 290 -4.73 -25.09 -43.84
CA VAL A 290 -6.09 -24.73 -44.26
C VAL A 290 -6.94 -25.98 -44.21
N GLN A 291 -8.02 -25.96 -43.43
CA GLN A 291 -8.85 -27.13 -43.16
C GLN A 291 -10.27 -26.94 -43.70
N PHE A 292 -10.81 -28.00 -44.29
CA PHE A 292 -12.10 -28.03 -44.97
C PHE A 292 -13.00 -28.99 -44.21
N TYR A 293 -14.08 -28.46 -43.65
CA TYR A 293 -15.09 -29.19 -42.90
C TYR A 293 -16.35 -29.33 -43.74
N TRP A 294 -16.78 -30.57 -43.97
CA TRP A 294 -18.02 -30.88 -44.65
C TRP A 294 -19.11 -31.14 -43.61
N SER A 295 -20.27 -30.51 -43.77
CA SER A 295 -21.40 -30.78 -42.87
C SER A 295 -21.89 -32.21 -43.04
N GLY A 296 -22.26 -32.90 -41.96
CA GLY A 296 -23.00 -34.15 -42.01
C GLY A 296 -24.44 -33.96 -42.52
N ALA A 297 -25.20 -35.06 -42.65
CA ALA A 297 -26.62 -35.01 -43.03
C ALA A 297 -27.51 -34.27 -42.00
N ASP A 298 -27.02 -34.14 -40.76
CA ASP A 298 -27.59 -33.37 -39.66
C ASP A 298 -27.20 -31.87 -39.69
N GLY A 299 -26.33 -31.47 -40.61
CA GLY A 299 -25.84 -30.10 -40.76
C GLY A 299 -24.69 -29.72 -39.83
N GLN A 300 -24.17 -30.63 -38.99
CA GLN A 300 -23.05 -30.35 -38.08
C GLN A 300 -21.68 -30.63 -38.72
N PHE A 301 -20.66 -29.90 -38.27
CA PHE A 301 -19.27 -30.10 -38.70
C PHE A 301 -18.52 -30.98 -37.68
N SER A 302 -17.77 -31.98 -38.16
CA SER A 302 -16.94 -32.84 -37.31
C SER A 302 -15.52 -32.97 -37.89
N GLU A 303 -14.54 -33.31 -37.04
CA GLU A 303 -13.17 -33.54 -37.50
C GLU A 303 -13.06 -34.76 -38.42
N GLU A 304 -13.84 -35.81 -38.18
CA GLU A 304 -13.89 -37.04 -38.99
C GLU A 304 -14.30 -36.74 -40.45
N ASN A 305 -15.11 -35.71 -40.66
CA ASN A 305 -15.57 -35.23 -41.96
C ASN A 305 -14.77 -34.03 -42.47
N SER A 306 -13.51 -33.89 -42.03
CA SER A 306 -12.63 -32.82 -42.47
C SER A 306 -11.45 -33.31 -43.32
N SER A 307 -10.89 -32.39 -44.10
CA SER A 307 -9.64 -32.59 -44.84
C SER A 307 -8.79 -31.34 -44.72
N TYR A 308 -7.47 -31.43 -44.89
CA TYR A 308 -6.61 -30.26 -44.78
C TYR A 308 -5.52 -30.26 -45.84
N ILE A 309 -5.04 -29.06 -46.14
CA ILE A 309 -3.85 -28.82 -46.95
C ILE A 309 -2.88 -27.93 -46.19
N THR A 310 -1.61 -28.03 -46.53
CA THR A 310 -0.56 -27.16 -45.99
C THR A 310 -0.13 -26.20 -47.08
N VAL A 311 -0.29 -24.90 -46.84
CA VAL A 311 0.03 -23.82 -47.78
C VAL A 311 1.27 -23.10 -47.29
N ASN A 312 2.25 -22.90 -48.17
CA ASN A 312 3.50 -22.22 -47.82
C ASN A 312 3.25 -20.71 -47.69
N LYS A 313 3.79 -20.04 -46.65
CA LYS A 313 3.63 -18.58 -46.44
C LYS A 313 4.52 -17.72 -47.38
N SER A 314 4.94 -18.25 -48.53
CA SER A 314 5.82 -17.60 -49.50
C SER A 314 5.14 -16.55 -50.39
N GLY A 315 3.80 -16.48 -50.35
CA GLY A 315 2.99 -15.66 -51.25
C GLY A 315 2.79 -16.26 -52.65
N LYS A 316 3.40 -17.41 -52.94
CA LYS A 316 3.19 -18.13 -54.20
C LYS A 316 1.82 -18.79 -54.23
N LEU A 317 1.14 -18.69 -55.37
CA LEU A 317 -0.11 -19.39 -55.62
C LEU A 317 0.17 -20.88 -55.88
N ASP A 318 -0.44 -21.73 -55.07
CA ASP A 318 -0.34 -23.19 -55.18
C ASP A 318 -1.74 -23.79 -55.42
N SER A 319 -1.79 -24.85 -56.21
CA SER A 319 -3.03 -25.53 -56.63
C SER A 319 -3.17 -26.87 -55.92
N TYR A 320 -4.35 -27.12 -55.35
CA TYR A 320 -4.66 -28.33 -54.60
C TYR A 320 -5.93 -29.00 -55.11
N GLN A 321 -5.93 -30.32 -55.08
CA GLN A 321 -7.08 -31.16 -55.42
C GLN A 321 -7.42 -32.05 -54.23
N ILE A 322 -8.62 -31.90 -53.68
CA ILE A 322 -9.07 -32.62 -52.49
C ILE A 322 -10.20 -33.55 -52.93
N ARG A 323 -9.97 -34.86 -52.81
CA ARG A 323 -11.00 -35.88 -53.10
C ARG A 323 -11.93 -36.00 -51.89
N ILE A 324 -13.22 -35.94 -52.15
CA ILE A 324 -14.27 -35.96 -51.13
C ILE A 324 -14.97 -37.32 -51.22
N LYS A 325 -15.15 -38.00 -50.08
CA LYS A 325 -15.91 -39.26 -49.99
C LYS A 325 -17.42 -39.04 -50.23
N GLU A 326 -18.20 -40.11 -50.38
CA GLU A 326 -19.64 -39.99 -50.62
C GLU A 326 -20.39 -39.63 -49.30
N ASP A 327 -21.53 -38.94 -49.43
CA ASP A 327 -22.50 -38.55 -48.37
C ASP A 327 -22.20 -37.35 -47.45
N PHE A 328 -22.02 -36.15 -48.01
CA PHE A 328 -21.95 -34.88 -47.26
C PHE A 328 -23.20 -33.99 -47.43
N GLY A 329 -23.51 -33.22 -46.39
CA GLY A 329 -24.62 -32.27 -46.34
C GLY A 329 -24.39 -31.01 -47.18
N SER A 330 -25.27 -30.01 -47.03
CA SER A 330 -25.35 -28.85 -47.93
C SER A 330 -24.41 -27.68 -47.61
N SER A 331 -23.40 -27.85 -46.75
CA SER A 331 -22.53 -26.75 -46.31
C SER A 331 -21.05 -27.14 -46.22
N LEU A 332 -20.17 -26.21 -46.57
CA LEU A 332 -18.71 -26.33 -46.47
C LEU A 332 -18.16 -25.17 -45.63
N ARG A 333 -17.37 -25.50 -44.62
CA ARG A 333 -16.61 -24.52 -43.82
C ARG A 333 -15.12 -24.69 -44.09
N ILE A 334 -14.44 -23.62 -44.47
CA ILE A 334 -13.00 -23.59 -44.72
C ILE A 334 -12.35 -22.75 -43.63
N SER A 335 -11.66 -23.40 -42.69
CA SER A 335 -10.88 -22.74 -41.65
C SER A 335 -9.49 -22.39 -42.20
N LEU A 336 -9.13 -21.12 -42.07
CA LEU A 336 -7.88 -20.54 -42.54
C LEU A 336 -6.86 -20.45 -41.38
N ALA A 337 -5.70 -19.86 -41.66
CA ALA A 337 -4.66 -19.66 -40.67
C ALA A 337 -5.18 -18.78 -39.50
N ARG A 338 -5.01 -19.24 -38.26
CA ARG A 338 -5.30 -18.46 -37.04
C ARG A 338 -4.34 -17.27 -36.82
N GLU A 339 -3.25 -17.22 -37.59
CA GLU A 339 -2.29 -16.10 -37.56
C GLU A 339 -2.64 -15.07 -38.65
N LEU A 340 -2.25 -13.80 -38.43
CA LEU A 340 -2.41 -12.71 -39.39
C LEU A 340 -1.67 -13.02 -40.70
N ALA A 341 -2.41 -13.26 -41.78
CA ALA A 341 -1.86 -13.61 -43.07
C ALA A 341 -2.73 -13.07 -44.21
N MET A 342 -2.07 -12.66 -45.30
CA MET A 342 -2.77 -12.31 -46.52
C MET A 342 -3.05 -13.58 -47.32
N ILE A 343 -4.33 -13.87 -47.53
CA ILE A 343 -4.81 -15.02 -48.30
C ILE A 343 -5.36 -14.51 -49.63
N LYS A 344 -4.84 -15.08 -50.74
CA LYS A 344 -5.44 -14.93 -52.07
C LYS A 344 -5.93 -16.28 -52.56
N CYS A 345 -7.21 -16.36 -52.89
CA CYS A 345 -7.80 -17.50 -53.56
C CYS A 345 -8.34 -17.08 -54.93
N SER A 346 -7.78 -17.65 -55.99
CA SER A 346 -8.17 -17.34 -57.38
C SER A 346 -9.04 -18.41 -58.03
N LYS A 347 -9.23 -19.54 -57.34
CA LYS A 347 -10.07 -20.65 -57.83
C LYS A 347 -10.61 -21.43 -56.66
N LEU A 348 -11.92 -21.62 -56.60
CA LEU A 348 -12.59 -22.53 -55.67
C LEU A 348 -13.76 -23.20 -56.40
N LYS A 349 -13.56 -24.45 -56.85
CA LYS A 349 -14.53 -25.16 -57.69
C LYS A 349 -14.79 -26.58 -57.22
N LEU A 350 -16.02 -27.04 -57.36
CA LEU A 350 -16.39 -28.44 -57.21
C LEU A 350 -16.53 -29.09 -58.59
N ALA A 351 -15.84 -30.21 -58.80
CA ALA A 351 -15.88 -30.98 -60.04
C ALA A 351 -16.46 -32.37 -59.79
N GLN A 352 -17.44 -32.75 -60.61
CA GLN A 352 -18.08 -34.06 -60.64
C GLN A 352 -18.35 -34.48 -62.09
N GLY A 353 -17.52 -35.38 -62.63
CA GLY A 353 -17.56 -35.73 -64.06
C GLY A 353 -17.23 -34.52 -64.94
N GLU A 354 -18.09 -34.22 -65.93
CA GLU A 354 -17.97 -33.01 -66.78
C GLU A 354 -18.61 -31.75 -66.18
N LYS A 355 -19.25 -31.84 -65.00
CA LYS A 355 -19.88 -30.69 -64.34
C LYS A 355 -18.89 -30.03 -63.37
N GLU A 356 -18.62 -28.75 -63.58
CA GLU A 356 -17.90 -27.88 -62.65
C GLU A 356 -18.84 -26.81 -62.08
N ILE A 357 -18.72 -26.55 -60.78
CA ILE A 357 -19.47 -25.52 -60.07
C ILE A 357 -18.48 -24.57 -59.42
N ASP A 358 -18.54 -23.29 -59.80
CA ASP A 358 -17.71 -22.23 -59.24
C ASP A 358 -18.33 -21.70 -57.95
N LEU A 359 -17.61 -21.87 -56.84
CA LEU A 359 -18.09 -21.44 -55.53
C LEU A 359 -17.82 -19.95 -55.27
N LEU A 360 -16.85 -19.33 -55.96
CA LEU A 360 -16.50 -17.91 -55.80
C LEU A 360 -17.57 -16.99 -56.43
N GLN A 361 -18.11 -17.36 -57.59
CA GLN A 361 -19.08 -16.56 -58.34
C GLN A 361 -20.52 -16.67 -57.80
N SER A 362 -20.78 -17.58 -56.86
CA SER A 362 -22.13 -17.90 -56.37
C SER A 362 -22.72 -16.86 -55.39
N GLY A 363 -21.89 -15.98 -54.82
CA GLY A 363 -22.29 -15.06 -53.75
C GLY A 363 -22.66 -15.76 -52.43
N MET A 364 -22.31 -17.05 -52.29
CA MET A 364 -22.70 -17.90 -51.14
C MET A 364 -21.63 -18.01 -50.05
N VAL A 365 -20.54 -17.25 -50.14
CA VAL A 365 -19.43 -17.27 -49.17
C VAL A 365 -19.67 -16.21 -48.09
N GLU A 366 -19.91 -16.66 -46.87
CA GLU A 366 -19.89 -15.83 -45.67
C GLU A 366 -18.47 -15.83 -45.08
N TYR A 367 -17.98 -14.65 -44.72
CA TYR A 367 -16.66 -14.46 -44.11
C TYR A 367 -16.83 -14.23 -42.62
N VAL A 368 -16.11 -15.00 -41.81
CA VAL A 368 -16.01 -14.80 -40.36
C VAL A 368 -14.52 -14.67 -40.06
N ASP A 369 -14.16 -13.65 -39.28
CA ASP A 369 -12.76 -13.46 -38.88
C ASP A 369 -11.81 -13.33 -40.10
N PHE A 370 -12.32 -12.69 -41.16
CA PHE A 370 -11.61 -12.49 -42.42
C PHE A 370 -11.98 -11.14 -43.06
N LEU A 371 -11.00 -10.24 -43.18
CA LEU A 371 -11.17 -8.90 -43.74
C LEU A 371 -10.94 -8.92 -45.24
N THR A 372 -12.01 -8.76 -46.03
CA THR A 372 -11.93 -8.74 -47.50
C THR A 372 -11.39 -7.40 -48.02
N LEU A 373 -10.39 -7.46 -48.88
CA LEU A 373 -9.75 -6.30 -49.54
C LEU A 373 -10.34 -6.09 -50.94
N SER A 374 -11.65 -5.81 -51.06
CA SER A 374 -12.27 -5.60 -52.38
C SER A 374 -12.02 -4.19 -52.92
N ASN A 375 -11.61 -4.07 -54.19
CA ASN A 375 -11.74 -2.85 -54.98
C ASN A 375 -12.56 -3.15 -56.25
N HIS A 376 -13.40 -2.20 -56.63
CA HIS A 376 -14.48 -2.33 -57.61
C HIS A 376 -14.05 -2.62 -59.06
N ASP A 377 -12.78 -2.85 -59.43
CA ASP A 377 -12.36 -2.80 -60.84
C ASP A 377 -11.04 -3.53 -61.26
N ALA A 378 -10.64 -4.70 -60.72
CA ALA A 378 -9.46 -5.39 -61.32
C ALA A 378 -9.43 -6.93 -61.42
N GLU A 379 -10.08 -7.71 -60.56
CA GLU A 379 -10.19 -9.17 -60.75
C GLU A 379 -11.54 -9.63 -60.19
N LYS A 380 -12.59 -9.72 -61.03
CA LYS A 380 -13.95 -10.11 -60.59
C LYS A 380 -14.07 -11.54 -60.04
N ASP A 381 -13.00 -12.33 -60.12
CA ASP A 381 -13.02 -13.79 -59.89
C ASP A 381 -12.02 -14.26 -58.81
N SER A 382 -11.50 -13.39 -57.95
CA SER A 382 -10.60 -13.78 -56.84
C SER A 382 -10.98 -13.17 -55.49
N ILE A 383 -10.81 -13.96 -54.41
CA ILE A 383 -10.95 -13.50 -53.03
C ILE A 383 -9.56 -13.11 -52.52
N ILE A 384 -9.42 -11.88 -52.07
CA ILE A 384 -8.21 -11.37 -51.43
C ILE A 384 -8.60 -10.77 -50.09
N GLY A 385 -7.95 -11.21 -49.02
CA GLY A 385 -8.23 -10.68 -47.69
C GLY A 385 -7.20 -11.10 -46.66
N ILE A 386 -7.42 -10.63 -45.43
CA ILE A 386 -6.53 -10.84 -44.29
C ILE A 386 -7.29 -11.63 -43.24
N THR A 387 -6.69 -12.69 -42.72
CA THR A 387 -7.20 -13.41 -41.55
C THR A 387 -7.11 -12.50 -40.31
N ILE A 388 -8.22 -12.34 -39.58
CA ILE A 388 -8.33 -11.47 -38.40
C ILE A 388 -9.13 -12.20 -37.31
N GLY A 389 -8.70 -12.21 -36.05
CA GLY A 389 -9.42 -12.94 -34.99
C GLY A 389 -9.00 -14.40 -34.83
N ASP A 390 -9.67 -15.12 -33.92
CA ASP A 390 -9.20 -16.40 -33.38
C ASP A 390 -9.54 -17.60 -34.27
N GLU A 391 -10.63 -17.53 -35.05
CA GLU A 391 -11.03 -18.60 -35.99
C GLU A 391 -11.43 -18.09 -37.39
N PRO A 392 -10.46 -17.61 -38.19
CA PRO A 392 -10.68 -17.14 -39.55
C PRO A 392 -11.28 -18.24 -40.43
N GLN A 393 -12.46 -18.00 -41.01
CA GLN A 393 -13.18 -19.04 -41.77
C GLN A 393 -14.04 -18.49 -42.91
N TRP A 394 -14.16 -19.29 -43.97
CA TRP A 394 -15.11 -19.09 -45.06
C TRP A 394 -16.22 -20.13 -44.95
N VAL A 395 -17.47 -19.70 -44.91
CA VAL A 395 -18.63 -20.58 -44.78
C VAL A 395 -19.46 -20.50 -46.05
N ILE A 396 -19.66 -21.64 -46.72
CA ILE A 396 -20.43 -21.76 -47.95
C ILE A 396 -21.69 -22.56 -47.63
N LYS A 397 -22.85 -21.92 -47.73
CA LYS A 397 -24.16 -22.52 -47.44
C LYS A 397 -24.90 -22.86 -48.73
N LYS A 398 -25.73 -23.91 -48.71
CA LYS A 398 -26.60 -24.35 -49.82
C LYS A 398 -25.85 -24.90 -51.05
N LEU A 399 -24.85 -25.75 -50.81
CA LEU A 399 -24.24 -26.54 -51.88
C LEU A 399 -25.30 -27.40 -52.58
N PRO A 400 -25.26 -27.52 -53.91
CA PRO A 400 -26.17 -28.38 -54.65
C PRO A 400 -26.00 -29.85 -54.23
N PRO A 401 -27.04 -30.69 -54.35
CA PRO A 401 -26.92 -32.11 -54.03
C PRO A 401 -25.94 -32.77 -55.01
N LEU A 402 -24.83 -33.25 -54.49
CA LEU A 402 -23.76 -33.91 -55.25
C LEU A 402 -23.81 -35.42 -55.00
N GLN A 403 -23.74 -36.25 -56.05
CA GLN A 403 -23.85 -37.72 -55.95
C GLN A 403 -22.66 -38.44 -56.62
N GLY A 404 -21.91 -39.24 -55.87
CA GLY A 404 -20.69 -39.91 -56.33
C GLY A 404 -19.40 -39.14 -56.01
N MET A 405 -18.24 -39.57 -56.54
CA MET A 405 -16.96 -38.91 -56.27
C MET A 405 -16.94 -37.43 -56.73
N VAL A 406 -16.66 -36.53 -55.79
CA VAL A 406 -16.49 -35.09 -56.02
C VAL A 406 -15.06 -34.68 -55.69
N THR A 407 -14.49 -33.77 -56.48
CA THR A 407 -13.19 -33.16 -56.19
C THR A 407 -13.33 -31.66 -55.98
N LEU A 408 -12.79 -31.15 -54.86
CA LEU A 408 -12.62 -29.71 -54.65
C LEU A 408 -11.27 -29.28 -55.24
N LEU A 409 -11.33 -28.30 -56.14
CA LEU A 409 -10.18 -27.66 -56.76
C LEU A 409 -10.00 -26.28 -56.13
N ILE A 410 -8.85 -26.04 -55.50
CA ILE A 410 -8.53 -24.76 -54.87
C ILE A 410 -7.16 -24.25 -55.29
N ASP A 411 -7.11 -22.99 -55.76
CA ASP A 411 -5.86 -22.26 -55.97
C ASP A 411 -5.76 -21.19 -54.87
N ILE A 412 -4.78 -21.34 -53.98
CA ILE A 412 -4.63 -20.50 -52.79
C ILE A 412 -3.18 -20.13 -52.56
N SER A 413 -2.93 -18.88 -52.16
CA SER A 413 -1.64 -18.41 -51.67
C SER A 413 -1.79 -17.83 -50.27
N CYS A 414 -0.73 -17.96 -49.48
CA CYS A 414 -0.60 -17.34 -48.17
C CYS A 414 0.69 -16.54 -48.13
N SER A 415 0.64 -15.29 -47.66
CA SER A 415 1.82 -14.44 -47.43
C SER A 415 1.82 -13.89 -46.02
N SER A 416 2.97 -14.01 -45.33
CA SER A 416 3.26 -13.30 -44.08
C SER A 416 3.82 -11.88 -44.29
N LYS A 417 4.15 -11.51 -45.54
CA LYS A 417 4.58 -10.15 -45.89
C LYS A 417 3.39 -9.32 -46.35
N LEU A 418 3.04 -8.32 -45.54
CA LEU A 418 2.12 -7.24 -45.91
C LEU A 418 2.88 -6.32 -46.91
N ASN A 419 2.30 -6.03 -48.08
CA ASN A 419 2.94 -5.17 -49.08
C ASN A 419 2.85 -3.67 -48.69
N GLU A 420 3.71 -2.81 -49.24
CA GLU A 420 3.70 -1.35 -48.97
C GLU A 420 2.35 -0.69 -49.27
N GLU A 421 1.60 -1.23 -50.24
CA GLU A 421 0.27 -0.75 -50.62
C GLU A 421 -0.78 -1.02 -49.53
N LEU A 422 -0.75 -2.18 -48.86
CA LEU A 422 -1.55 -2.47 -47.66
C LEU A 422 -1.08 -1.65 -46.47
N VAL A 423 0.24 -1.49 -46.28
CA VAL A 423 0.79 -0.67 -45.19
C VAL A 423 0.27 0.76 -45.31
N THR A 424 0.16 1.30 -46.53
CA THR A 424 -0.37 2.65 -46.79
C THR A 424 -1.87 2.74 -46.48
N ARG A 425 -2.66 1.71 -46.81
CA ARG A 425 -4.12 1.68 -46.50
C ARG A 425 -4.42 1.41 -45.03
N LEU A 426 -3.66 0.52 -44.39
CA LEU A 426 -3.69 0.31 -42.95
C LEU A 426 -3.16 1.54 -42.22
N GLN A 427 -2.21 2.31 -42.76
CA GLN A 427 -1.75 3.58 -42.19
C GLN A 427 -2.86 4.65 -42.16
N GLN A 428 -3.74 4.68 -43.16
CA GLN A 428 -4.91 5.57 -43.15
C GLN A 428 -5.95 5.17 -42.10
N GLN A 429 -6.12 3.86 -41.82
CA GLN A 429 -6.91 3.39 -40.67
C GLN A 429 -6.16 3.55 -39.33
N ARG A 430 -4.83 3.43 -39.33
CA ARG A 430 -3.95 3.51 -38.16
C ARG A 430 -3.84 4.91 -37.62
N THR A 431 -4.03 5.96 -38.42
CA THR A 431 -4.25 7.32 -37.87
C THR A 431 -5.48 7.41 -36.96
N SER A 432 -6.46 6.50 -37.08
CA SER A 432 -7.60 6.39 -36.17
C SER A 432 -7.33 5.45 -34.97
N GLU A 433 -6.38 4.52 -35.07
CA GLU A 433 -5.99 3.59 -34.00
C GLU A 433 -4.77 4.05 -33.20
N GLU A 434 -3.88 4.88 -33.75
CA GLU A 434 -2.72 5.48 -33.07
C GLU A 434 -3.16 6.43 -31.94
N ASP A 435 -4.31 7.07 -32.09
CA ASP A 435 -4.95 7.83 -31.02
C ASP A 435 -5.42 6.92 -29.86
N ILE A 436 -5.75 5.65 -30.15
CA ILE A 436 -6.18 4.64 -29.16
C ILE A 436 -4.97 3.89 -28.58
N LEU A 437 -3.96 3.58 -29.40
CA LEU A 437 -2.73 2.91 -28.98
C LEU A 437 -1.85 3.84 -28.12
N ALA A 438 -1.82 5.14 -28.41
CA ALA A 438 -1.15 6.11 -27.54
C ALA A 438 -1.79 6.16 -26.14
N ALA A 439 -3.11 5.98 -26.05
CA ALA A 439 -3.83 5.89 -24.77
C ALA A 439 -3.53 4.58 -24.01
N ILE A 440 -3.38 3.46 -24.73
CA ILE A 440 -3.04 2.15 -24.13
C ILE A 440 -1.56 2.11 -23.70
N GLN A 441 -0.65 2.66 -24.49
CA GLN A 441 0.78 2.68 -24.21
C GLN A 441 1.12 3.57 -22.99
N ALA A 442 0.40 4.68 -22.83
CA ALA A 442 0.45 5.49 -21.62
C ALA A 442 -0.08 4.74 -20.37
N MET A 443 -1.07 3.87 -20.53
CA MET A 443 -1.58 3.00 -19.45
C MET A 443 -0.60 1.89 -19.07
N THR A 444 0.12 1.31 -20.05
CA THR A 444 1.08 0.22 -19.81
C THR A 444 2.36 0.74 -19.11
N GLU A 445 2.85 1.92 -19.47
CA GLU A 445 3.97 2.58 -18.77
C GLU A 445 3.59 2.98 -17.32
N GLN A 446 2.34 3.38 -17.08
CA GLN A 446 1.82 3.60 -15.73
C GLN A 446 1.81 2.32 -14.88
N ASN A 447 1.46 1.17 -15.47
CA ASN A 447 1.44 -0.11 -14.76
C ASN A 447 2.86 -0.62 -14.42
N GLU A 448 3.85 -0.42 -15.27
CA GLU A 448 5.25 -0.77 -14.97
C GLU A 448 5.82 0.09 -13.82
N GLN A 449 5.49 1.38 -13.76
CA GLN A 449 5.89 2.22 -12.64
C GLN A 449 5.21 1.82 -11.34
N LEU A 450 3.94 1.41 -11.39
CA LEU A 450 3.21 0.86 -10.23
C LEU A 450 3.86 -0.43 -9.70
N HIS A 451 4.35 -1.31 -10.58
CA HIS A 451 5.08 -2.52 -10.16
C HIS A 451 6.40 -2.21 -9.45
N ILE A 452 7.17 -1.22 -9.93
CA ILE A 452 8.43 -0.80 -9.30
C ILE A 452 8.18 -0.12 -7.94
N ILE A 453 7.09 0.65 -7.83
CA ILE A 453 6.69 1.29 -6.57
C ILE A 453 6.23 0.24 -5.56
N ASN A 454 5.47 -0.77 -5.98
CA ASN A 454 5.03 -1.86 -5.10
C ASN A 454 6.19 -2.70 -4.57
N ALA A 455 7.18 -3.05 -5.40
CA ALA A 455 8.38 -3.77 -4.95
C ALA A 455 9.17 -2.98 -3.88
N LYS A 456 9.32 -1.66 -4.05
CA LYS A 456 9.92 -0.78 -3.02
C LYS A 456 9.07 -0.67 -1.77
N HIS A 457 7.75 -0.72 -1.91
CA HIS A 457 6.83 -0.68 -0.78
C HIS A 457 6.89 -1.98 0.03
N GLU A 458 7.02 -3.14 -0.63
CA GLU A 458 7.21 -4.45 0.01
C GLU A 458 8.54 -4.52 0.77
N GLU A 459 9.64 -4.05 0.19
CA GLU A 459 10.94 -4.00 0.89
C GLU A 459 10.90 -3.05 2.09
N THR A 460 10.26 -1.88 1.95
CA THR A 460 10.06 -0.93 3.06
C THR A 460 9.16 -1.52 4.14
N THR A 461 8.12 -2.26 3.76
CA THR A 461 7.20 -2.93 4.68
C THR A 461 7.93 -4.03 5.44
N ARG A 462 8.78 -4.82 4.77
CA ARG A 462 9.60 -5.86 5.41
C ARG A 462 10.57 -5.29 6.43
N ILE A 463 11.28 -4.21 6.11
CA ILE A 463 12.15 -3.49 7.05
C ILE A 463 11.35 -2.94 8.24
N THR A 464 10.12 -2.45 7.99
CA THR A 464 9.25 -1.91 9.04
C THR A 464 8.69 -3.01 9.95
N VAL A 465 8.39 -4.19 9.39
CA VAL A 465 7.95 -5.38 10.14
C VAL A 465 9.07 -5.90 11.03
N ASP A 466 10.30 -5.99 10.53
CA ASP A 466 11.47 -6.39 11.34
C ASP A 466 11.72 -5.39 12.48
N GLN A 467 11.61 -4.08 12.20
CA GLN A 467 11.71 -3.04 13.24
C GLN A 467 10.56 -3.12 14.26
N LEU A 468 9.35 -3.47 13.83
CA LEU A 468 8.19 -3.69 14.70
C LEU A 468 8.35 -4.94 15.56
N GLN A 469 8.92 -6.03 15.03
CA GLN A 469 9.21 -7.24 15.79
C GLN A 469 10.28 -6.99 16.86
N MET A 470 11.34 -6.25 16.53
CA MET A 470 12.34 -5.82 17.52
C MET A 470 11.74 -4.91 18.58
N ALA A 471 10.89 -3.95 18.20
CA ALA A 471 10.19 -3.07 19.13
C ALA A 471 9.17 -3.82 20.00
N ASN A 472 8.53 -4.87 19.49
CA ASN A 472 7.62 -5.73 20.27
C ASN A 472 8.39 -6.60 21.26
N ALA A 473 9.56 -7.12 20.90
CA ALA A 473 10.44 -7.81 21.85
C ALA A 473 10.90 -6.88 22.99
N GLU A 474 11.19 -5.62 22.67
CA GLU A 474 11.52 -4.57 23.65
C GLU A 474 10.30 -4.17 24.51
N LYS A 475 9.10 -4.15 23.92
CA LYS A 475 7.81 -3.92 24.63
C LYS A 475 7.53 -5.04 25.64
N GLU A 476 7.74 -6.30 25.28
CA GLU A 476 7.52 -7.44 26.18
C GLU A 476 8.53 -7.48 27.33
N THR A 477 9.80 -7.12 27.08
CA THR A 477 10.77 -6.96 28.17
C THR A 477 10.41 -5.81 29.11
N LEU A 478 9.90 -4.69 28.58
CA LEU A 478 9.40 -3.57 29.41
C LEU A 478 8.11 -3.94 30.17
N ARG A 479 7.24 -4.77 29.59
CA ARG A 479 6.03 -5.27 30.24
C ARG A 479 6.36 -6.18 31.41
N LEU A 480 7.27 -7.14 31.23
CA LEU A 480 7.78 -7.98 32.32
C LEU A 480 8.39 -7.16 33.45
N ALA A 481 9.12 -6.08 33.12
CA ALA A 481 9.66 -5.15 34.12
C ALA A 481 8.56 -4.33 34.83
N ALA A 482 7.49 -3.95 34.12
CA ALA A 482 6.33 -3.26 34.69
C ALA A 482 5.54 -4.17 35.64
N ASP A 483 5.29 -5.42 35.26
CA ASP A 483 4.61 -6.42 36.10
C ASP A 483 5.40 -6.68 37.40
N GLN A 484 6.73 -6.74 37.32
CA GLN A 484 7.60 -6.84 38.51
C GLN A 484 7.54 -5.61 39.42
N LEU A 485 7.38 -4.42 38.84
CA LEU A 485 7.22 -3.17 39.59
C LEU A 485 5.83 -3.10 40.25
N GLU A 486 4.78 -3.54 39.55
CA GLU A 486 3.41 -3.59 40.05
C GLU A 486 3.30 -4.55 41.24
N MET A 487 3.86 -5.76 41.14
CA MET A 487 3.92 -6.71 42.24
C MET A 487 4.66 -6.14 43.47
N ARG A 488 5.72 -5.36 43.23
CA ARG A 488 6.48 -4.69 44.31
C ARG A 488 5.69 -3.54 44.93
N LEU A 489 4.91 -2.82 44.14
CA LEU A 489 4.03 -1.75 44.61
C LEU A 489 2.86 -2.31 45.44
N GLU A 490 2.25 -3.42 45.01
CA GLU A 490 1.21 -4.10 45.77
C GLU A 490 1.70 -4.58 47.15
N LEU A 491 2.93 -5.09 47.22
CA LEU A 491 3.57 -5.44 48.48
C LEU A 491 3.74 -4.21 49.39
N GLN A 492 4.22 -3.08 48.85
CA GLN A 492 4.33 -1.83 49.61
C GLN A 492 2.98 -1.27 50.05
N ILE A 493 1.94 -1.38 49.22
CA ILE A 493 0.58 -0.97 49.58
C ILE A 493 0.06 -1.81 50.74
N LYS A 494 0.28 -3.14 50.73
CA LYS A 494 -0.09 -4.01 51.86
C LYS A 494 0.65 -3.64 53.14
N GLU A 495 1.95 -3.36 53.06
CA GLU A 495 2.73 -2.88 54.22
C GLU A 495 2.19 -1.55 54.76
N LEU A 496 1.87 -0.60 53.88
CA LEU A 496 1.29 0.68 54.27
C LEU A 496 -0.10 0.55 54.88
N GLN A 497 -0.93 -0.37 54.36
CA GLN A 497 -2.24 -0.67 54.93
C GLN A 497 -2.12 -1.26 56.34
N LEU A 498 -1.17 -2.17 56.55
CA LEU A 498 -0.89 -2.72 57.88
C LEU A 498 -0.45 -1.63 58.86
N LEU A 499 0.48 -0.78 58.44
CA LEU A 499 0.96 0.35 59.23
C LEU A 499 -0.14 1.38 59.52
N ASN A 500 -1.06 1.59 58.58
CA ASN A 500 -2.19 2.49 58.77
C ASN A 500 -3.20 1.91 59.78
N ALA A 501 -3.45 0.60 59.75
CA ALA A 501 -4.30 -0.07 60.73
C ALA A 501 -3.70 0.05 62.16
N GLU A 502 -2.39 -0.15 62.32
CA GLU A 502 -1.71 0.06 63.61
C GLU A 502 -1.81 1.51 64.10
N LYS A 503 -1.70 2.48 63.19
CA LYS A 503 -1.87 3.90 63.53
C LYS A 503 -3.31 4.24 63.90
N GLU A 504 -4.29 3.71 63.18
CA GLU A 504 -5.72 3.91 63.51
C GLU A 504 -6.06 3.34 64.89
N GLU A 505 -5.50 2.19 65.25
CA GLU A 505 -5.65 1.62 66.60
C GLU A 505 -5.00 2.53 67.66
N THR A 506 -3.82 3.06 67.38
CA THR A 506 -3.12 4.00 68.26
C THR A 506 -3.91 5.30 68.45
N ILE A 507 -4.47 5.84 67.37
CA ILE A 507 -5.33 7.04 67.41
C ILE A 507 -6.59 6.77 68.21
N ARG A 508 -7.21 5.60 68.04
CA ARG A 508 -8.41 5.20 68.78
C ARG A 508 -8.13 5.09 70.28
N LEU A 509 -6.99 4.53 70.68
CA LEU A 509 -6.56 4.48 72.07
C LEU A 509 -6.32 5.88 72.65
N ALA A 510 -5.68 6.76 71.87
CA ALA A 510 -5.45 8.15 72.27
C ALA A 510 -6.77 8.93 72.41
N ALA A 511 -7.73 8.72 71.49
CA ALA A 511 -9.05 9.33 71.54
C ALA A 511 -9.83 8.92 72.80
N ASN A 512 -9.84 7.63 73.14
CA ASN A 512 -10.45 7.14 74.39
C ASN A 512 -9.80 7.74 75.65
N GLN A 513 -8.49 7.98 75.60
CA GLN A 513 -7.77 8.59 76.72
C GLN A 513 -8.11 10.09 76.87
N LEU A 514 -8.27 10.80 75.75
CA LEU A 514 -8.75 12.18 75.70
C LEU A 514 -10.19 12.30 76.20
N GLU A 515 -11.06 11.35 75.84
CA GLU A 515 -12.46 11.32 76.28
C GLU A 515 -12.56 11.18 77.81
N LYS A 516 -11.75 10.30 78.41
CA LYS A 516 -11.63 10.21 79.88
C LYS A 516 -11.10 11.50 80.52
N GLN A 517 -10.16 12.19 79.87
CA GLN A 517 -9.67 13.48 80.35
C GLN A 517 -10.75 14.56 80.25
N LEU A 518 -11.60 14.49 79.23
CA LEU A 518 -12.74 15.38 79.04
C LEU A 518 -13.79 15.17 80.13
N GLU A 519 -14.16 13.92 80.45
CA GLU A 519 -15.06 13.60 81.58
C GLU A 519 -14.50 14.14 82.91
N THR A 520 -13.18 14.01 83.11
CA THR A 520 -12.51 14.55 84.31
C THR A 520 -12.57 16.08 84.35
N LEU A 521 -12.40 16.75 83.20
CA LEU A 521 -12.49 18.20 83.08
C LEU A 521 -13.92 18.71 83.27
N GLU A 522 -14.92 18.00 82.78
CA GLU A 522 -16.33 18.31 83.00
C GLU A 522 -16.67 18.25 84.49
N LEU A 523 -16.19 17.21 85.19
CA LEU A 523 -16.35 17.10 86.64
C LEU A 523 -15.68 18.27 87.39
N LEU A 524 -14.47 18.67 86.98
CA LEU A 524 -13.76 19.83 87.53
C LEU A 524 -14.47 21.16 87.20
N CYS A 525 -15.15 21.24 86.05
CA CYS A 525 -15.97 22.39 85.68
C CYS A 525 -17.23 22.50 86.55
N GLU A 526 -17.88 21.39 86.91
CA GLU A 526 -18.99 21.37 87.86
C GLU A 526 -18.54 21.76 89.29
N GLU A 527 -17.38 21.25 89.74
CA GLU A 527 -16.77 21.68 91.00
C GLU A 527 -16.41 23.17 90.98
N ARG A 528 -15.90 23.67 89.85
CA ARG A 528 -15.61 25.10 89.67
C ARG A 528 -16.89 25.93 89.72
N GLN A 529 -17.98 25.52 89.08
CA GLN A 529 -19.25 26.24 89.13
C GLN A 529 -19.84 26.30 90.55
N THR A 530 -19.70 25.21 91.33
CA THR A 530 -20.10 25.21 92.74
C THR A 530 -19.19 26.08 93.62
N LEU A 531 -17.88 26.12 93.33
CA LEU A 531 -16.94 27.05 93.96
C LEU A 531 -17.19 28.50 93.58
N GLU A 532 -17.54 28.79 92.32
CA GLU A 532 -17.91 30.13 91.85
C GLU A 532 -19.22 30.61 92.49
N ALA A 533 -20.20 29.72 92.70
CA ALA A 533 -21.41 30.03 93.46
C ALA A 533 -21.10 30.36 94.93
N LYS A 534 -20.19 29.61 95.57
CA LYS A 534 -19.66 29.94 96.91
C LYS A 534 -18.89 31.26 96.92
N HIS A 535 -18.07 31.52 95.92
CA HIS A 535 -17.31 32.76 95.78
C HIS A 535 -18.23 33.96 95.52
N MET A 536 -19.36 33.77 94.84
CA MET A 536 -20.36 34.81 94.63
C MET A 536 -21.10 35.15 95.92
N SER A 537 -21.42 34.16 96.75
CA SER A 537 -21.91 34.36 98.12
C SER A 537 -20.88 35.11 98.99
N LEU A 538 -19.62 34.69 98.95
CA LEU A 538 -18.53 35.31 99.71
C LEU A 538 -18.23 36.73 99.21
N ASN A 539 -18.32 36.99 97.91
CA ASN A 539 -18.19 38.32 97.32
C ASN A 539 -19.33 39.24 97.75
N GLN A 540 -20.56 38.75 97.94
CA GLN A 540 -21.64 39.59 98.47
C GLN A 540 -21.37 40.01 99.92
N GLU A 541 -20.79 39.13 100.74
CA GLU A 541 -20.31 39.46 102.09
C GLU A 541 -19.13 40.46 102.05
N LEU A 542 -18.15 40.22 101.18
CA LEU A 542 -16.99 41.11 100.98
C LEU A 542 -17.37 42.46 100.38
N GLN A 543 -18.41 42.54 99.56
CA GLN A 543 -18.85 43.78 98.93
C GLN A 543 -19.61 44.68 99.91
N ALA A 544 -20.29 44.09 100.91
CA ALA A 544 -20.77 44.83 102.08
C ALA A 544 -19.62 45.41 102.91
N GLU A 545 -18.48 44.70 103.01
CA GLU A 545 -17.27 45.14 103.72
C GLU A 545 -16.42 46.13 102.90
N ASN A 546 -16.45 46.03 101.56
CA ASN A 546 -15.68 46.86 100.63
C ASN A 546 -16.35 48.20 100.33
N ASP A 547 -17.69 48.30 100.44
CA ASP A 547 -18.39 49.59 100.40
C ASP A 547 -18.08 50.44 101.65
N GLU A 548 -17.70 49.79 102.77
CA GLU A 548 -17.17 50.44 103.98
C GLU A 548 -15.72 50.93 103.79
N LEU A 549 -14.92 50.22 102.98
CA LEU A 549 -13.50 50.53 102.71
C LEU A 549 -13.28 51.48 101.51
N LYS A 550 -14.19 51.53 100.52
CA LYS A 550 -14.09 52.41 99.34
C LYS A 550 -14.40 53.88 99.59
N ALA A 551 -14.88 54.23 100.79
CA ALA A 551 -14.91 55.62 101.25
C ALA A 551 -13.50 56.19 101.59
N ARG A 552 -12.44 55.36 101.58
CA ARG A 552 -11.16 55.72 102.21
C ARG A 552 -9.94 55.98 101.32
N VAL A 553 -9.88 55.61 100.04
CA VAL A 553 -8.65 55.88 99.27
C VAL A 553 -8.94 56.31 97.84
N GLN A 554 -9.01 57.63 97.73
CA GLN A 554 -8.86 58.47 96.57
C GLN A 554 -7.36 58.57 96.19
N VAL A 555 -7.09 58.92 94.93
CA VAL A 555 -5.95 59.73 94.45
C VAL A 555 -4.66 59.00 94.01
N LYS A 556 -4.40 59.16 92.69
CA LYS A 556 -3.11 59.35 91.97
C LYS A 556 -2.16 58.13 91.95
N ASP A 557 -1.39 57.87 90.89
CA ASP A 557 -0.67 58.76 89.98
C ASP A 557 -0.19 57.90 88.78
N ASN A 558 -0.38 58.32 87.53
CA ASN A 558 0.56 59.06 86.67
C ASN A 558 1.33 58.21 85.62
N LYS A 559 1.25 58.71 84.38
CA LYS A 559 2.20 58.67 83.25
C LYS A 559 2.24 57.43 82.33
N LEU A 560 1.72 57.65 81.10
CA LEU A 560 2.21 57.03 79.85
C LEU A 560 3.73 57.16 79.76
N PRO A 561 4.48 56.10 79.40
CA PRO A 561 5.06 56.04 78.04
C PRO A 561 5.44 54.62 77.49
N ARG A 562 5.38 54.49 76.15
CA ARG A 562 6.25 53.61 75.32
C ARG A 562 6.14 52.07 75.43
N SER A 563 4.95 51.46 75.49
CA SER A 563 4.82 49.99 75.27
C SER A 563 3.86 49.56 74.16
N ASP A 564 2.95 50.42 73.69
CA ASP A 564 1.97 50.02 72.65
C ASP A 564 2.49 50.13 71.22
N GLN A 565 3.69 50.69 71.03
CA GLN A 565 4.46 50.52 69.79
C GLN A 565 5.33 49.26 69.79
N PHE A 566 5.49 48.57 70.92
CA PHE A 566 6.23 47.30 70.99
C PHE A 566 5.31 46.07 71.02
N LEU A 567 4.04 46.19 71.43
CA LEU A 567 3.12 45.05 71.46
C LEU A 567 2.49 44.74 70.09
N LEU A 568 2.22 45.74 69.26
CA LEU A 568 1.76 45.50 67.88
C LEU A 568 2.89 44.99 66.97
N MET A 569 4.14 45.39 67.24
CA MET A 569 5.32 44.84 66.56
C MET A 569 5.66 43.42 67.04
N ARG A 570 5.52 43.10 68.33
CA ARG A 570 5.65 41.71 68.83
C ARG A 570 4.52 40.78 68.36
N GLN A 571 3.29 41.26 68.26
CA GLN A 571 2.17 40.47 67.75
C GLN A 571 2.28 40.21 66.24
N LYS A 572 2.80 41.17 65.45
CA LYS A 572 3.07 40.95 64.02
C LYS A 572 4.36 40.17 63.76
N ASP A 573 5.41 40.32 64.57
CA ASP A 573 6.63 39.51 64.45
C ASP A 573 6.41 38.05 64.90
N GLN A 574 5.54 37.79 65.89
CA GLN A 574 5.16 36.42 66.27
C GLN A 574 4.23 35.74 65.24
N GLU A 575 3.32 36.48 64.58
CA GLU A 575 2.56 35.96 63.43
C GLU A 575 3.47 35.68 62.22
N ILE A 576 4.46 36.54 61.94
CA ILE A 576 5.43 36.33 60.84
C ILE A 576 6.37 35.15 61.14
N GLU A 577 6.76 34.90 62.38
CA GLU A 577 7.51 33.68 62.78
C GLU A 577 6.63 32.42 62.72
N GLN A 578 5.35 32.52 63.08
CA GLN A 578 4.38 31.43 62.97
C GLN A 578 4.09 31.07 61.51
N TYR A 579 3.96 32.05 60.62
CA TYR A 579 3.87 31.81 59.17
C TYR A 579 5.20 31.33 58.57
N ARG A 580 6.37 31.75 59.08
CA ARG A 580 7.67 31.19 58.64
C ARG A 580 7.87 29.74 59.08
N ARG A 581 7.38 29.32 60.25
CA ARG A 581 7.40 27.90 60.69
C ARG A 581 6.33 27.05 60.00
N GLU A 582 5.15 27.58 59.71
CA GLU A 582 4.14 26.88 58.91
C GLU A 582 4.59 26.70 57.46
N ILE A 583 5.23 27.72 56.86
CA ILE A 583 5.85 27.57 55.52
C ILE A 583 7.02 26.57 55.56
N ALA A 584 7.79 26.47 56.65
CA ALA A 584 8.81 25.43 56.81
C ALA A 584 8.23 24.01 56.96
N ILE A 585 7.00 23.87 57.47
CA ILE A 585 6.29 22.58 57.56
C ILE A 585 5.58 22.23 56.23
N TYR A 586 5.02 23.20 55.51
CA TYR A 586 4.42 22.96 54.19
C TYR A 586 5.45 22.74 53.07
N THR A 587 6.66 23.29 53.19
CA THR A 587 7.81 22.97 52.31
C THR A 587 8.47 21.62 52.62
N GLY A 588 8.01 20.91 53.67
CA GLY A 588 8.46 19.58 54.05
C GLY A 588 7.56 18.41 53.62
N SER A 589 6.38 18.66 53.04
CA SER A 589 5.46 17.57 52.68
C SER A 589 5.92 16.77 51.45
N MET A 590 5.88 15.44 51.60
CA MET A 590 6.37 14.42 50.67
C MET A 590 5.78 14.48 49.25
N SER A 591 4.61 15.10 49.07
CA SER A 591 3.95 15.16 47.77
C SER A 591 4.61 16.14 46.80
N TRP A 592 5.26 17.20 47.27
CA TRP A 592 5.90 18.21 46.41
C TRP A 592 7.35 17.85 46.03
N ARG A 593 8.09 17.21 46.95
CA ARG A 593 9.46 16.68 46.69
C ARG A 593 9.49 15.52 45.70
N VAL A 594 8.39 14.79 45.55
CA VAL A 594 8.28 13.64 44.63
C VAL A 594 7.73 14.07 43.28
N THR A 595 6.72 14.95 43.24
CA THR A 595 6.04 15.29 41.98
C THR A 595 6.73 16.37 41.15
N MET A 596 7.54 17.27 41.72
CA MET A 596 8.32 18.26 40.96
C MET A 596 9.47 17.61 40.16
N PRO A 597 10.31 16.73 40.75
CA PRO A 597 11.31 15.98 40.01
C PRO A 597 10.67 15.01 39.03
N LEU A 598 9.51 14.40 39.32
CA LEU A 598 8.83 13.49 38.40
C LEU A 598 8.07 14.20 37.26
N ARG A 599 7.58 15.43 37.45
CA ARG A 599 7.06 16.27 36.35
C ARG A 599 8.19 16.83 35.50
N LEU A 600 9.28 17.30 36.11
CA LEU A 600 10.49 17.65 35.37
C LEU A 600 11.12 16.43 34.70
N LEU A 601 11.13 15.24 35.29
CA LEU A 601 11.63 14.00 34.71
C LEU A 601 10.69 13.44 33.65
N GLY A 602 9.38 13.63 33.74
CA GLY A 602 8.42 13.25 32.69
C GLY A 602 8.48 14.17 31.47
N ASP A 603 8.68 15.47 31.69
CA ASP A 603 8.83 16.45 30.60
C ASP A 603 10.26 16.47 30.05
N THR A 604 11.29 16.25 30.88
CA THR A 604 12.64 16.00 30.40
C THR A 604 12.78 14.61 29.81
N ALA A 605 12.11 13.55 30.24
CA ALA A 605 12.16 12.23 29.58
C ALA A 605 11.37 12.20 28.28
N ARG A 606 10.24 12.93 28.15
CA ARG A 606 9.54 13.11 26.87
C ARG A 606 10.31 14.05 25.93
N ALA A 607 10.91 15.12 26.44
CA ALA A 607 11.82 15.97 25.69
C ALA A 607 13.15 15.27 25.36
N SER A 608 13.62 14.34 26.19
CA SER A 608 14.85 13.54 25.99
C SER A 608 14.60 12.36 25.08
N LYS A 609 13.43 11.71 25.09
CA LYS A 609 13.02 10.73 24.07
C LYS A 609 12.78 11.42 22.73
N ARG A 610 12.16 12.61 22.70
CA ARG A 610 12.05 13.42 21.47
C ARG A 610 13.41 13.95 20.99
N ARG A 611 14.27 14.41 21.90
CA ARG A 611 15.65 14.86 21.58
C ARG A 611 16.54 13.69 21.21
N ALA A 612 16.41 12.51 21.81
CA ALA A 612 17.14 11.29 21.48
C ALA A 612 16.64 10.67 20.18
N LYS A 613 15.32 10.61 19.91
CA LYS A 613 14.80 10.29 18.56
C LYS A 613 15.23 11.34 17.54
N MET A 614 15.25 12.63 17.86
CA MET A 614 15.80 13.66 16.98
C MET A 614 17.32 13.57 16.83
N LEU A 615 18.06 13.19 17.87
CA LEU A 615 19.52 13.03 17.84
C LEU A 615 19.92 11.79 17.08
N VAL A 616 19.19 10.68 17.23
CA VAL A 616 19.34 9.43 16.48
C VAL A 616 18.90 9.65 15.03
N LYS A 617 17.79 10.35 14.77
CA LYS A 617 17.37 10.71 13.40
C LYS A 617 18.32 11.73 12.76
N ARG A 618 18.87 12.68 13.53
CA ARG A 618 19.94 13.60 13.10
C ARG A 618 21.27 12.89 12.93
N MET A 619 21.60 11.89 13.74
CA MET A 619 22.82 11.08 13.64
C MET A 619 22.72 10.12 12.46
N LEU A 620 21.59 9.46 12.23
CA LEU A 620 21.36 8.60 11.07
C LEU A 620 21.28 9.41 9.77
N LYS A 621 20.65 10.60 9.78
CA LYS A 621 20.70 11.53 8.64
C LYS A 621 22.09 12.14 8.44
N TRP A 622 22.78 12.54 9.50
CA TRP A 622 24.16 13.03 9.43
C TRP A 622 25.09 11.92 8.95
N TYR A 623 24.89 10.68 9.40
CA TYR A 623 25.60 9.49 8.95
C TYR A 623 25.27 9.21 7.48
N ALA A 624 24.03 9.31 7.03
CA ALA A 624 23.65 9.20 5.61
C ALA A 624 24.21 10.35 4.74
N ILE A 625 24.29 11.57 5.28
CA ILE A 625 24.92 12.73 4.63
C ILE A 625 26.45 12.56 4.55
N GLN A 626 27.09 11.98 5.57
CA GLN A 626 28.53 11.68 5.56
C GLN A 626 28.86 10.44 4.73
N HIS A 627 28.02 9.39 4.75
CA HIS A 627 28.16 8.21 3.88
C HIS A 627 27.91 8.55 2.41
N ASN A 628 27.06 9.55 2.12
CA ASN A 628 26.92 10.11 0.76
C ASN A 628 28.13 10.92 0.27
N LYS A 629 29.07 11.29 1.14
CA LYS A 629 30.39 11.74 0.65
C LYS A 629 31.20 10.61 0.04
N LEU A 630 30.90 9.34 0.38
CA LEU A 630 31.52 8.14 -0.19
C LEU A 630 30.75 7.57 -1.40
N THR A 631 29.42 7.77 -1.50
CA THR A 631 28.59 7.38 -2.67
C THR A 631 28.42 8.50 -3.71
N ARG A 632 29.53 9.07 -4.21
CA ARG A 632 29.57 9.93 -5.41
C ARG A 632 29.30 9.17 -6.73
N ALA A 633 28.37 8.20 -6.75
CA ALA A 633 28.13 7.36 -7.92
C ALA A 633 26.96 7.84 -8.82
N THR A 634 26.02 8.64 -8.31
CA THR A 634 24.88 9.17 -9.09
C THR A 634 24.67 10.66 -8.81
N GLY A 635 25.51 11.53 -9.37
CA GLY A 635 25.33 12.98 -9.25
C GLY A 635 24.05 13.49 -9.93
N LEU A 636 23.67 14.75 -9.68
CA LEU A 636 22.68 15.47 -10.49
C LEU A 636 23.18 15.49 -11.94
N THR A 637 22.54 14.70 -12.81
CA THR A 637 22.89 14.65 -14.24
C THR A 637 22.00 15.61 -15.04
N GLY A 638 22.46 16.06 -16.21
CA GLY A 638 21.71 17.00 -17.05
C GLY A 638 20.65 16.36 -17.94
N ARG A 639 20.43 15.03 -17.86
CA ARG A 639 19.42 14.33 -18.65
C ARG A 639 18.14 14.18 -17.84
N LEU A 640 17.08 14.80 -18.34
CA LEU A 640 15.75 14.86 -17.79
C LEU A 640 14.79 14.37 -18.87
N SER A 641 13.75 13.61 -18.49
CA SER A 641 12.92 12.86 -19.44
C SER A 641 11.93 13.73 -20.22
N TYR A 642 11.55 14.88 -19.68
CA TYR A 642 10.52 15.76 -20.26
C TYR A 642 11.13 17.01 -20.91
N LYS A 643 10.35 17.69 -21.75
CA LYS A 643 10.72 19.02 -22.27
C LYS A 643 10.25 20.15 -21.35
N LYS A 644 9.06 20.00 -20.77
CA LYS A 644 8.43 20.95 -19.85
C LYS A 644 8.51 20.45 -18.43
N TYR A 645 8.71 21.36 -17.48
CA TYR A 645 8.86 21.03 -16.07
C TYR A 645 8.07 21.96 -15.15
N ALA A 646 7.67 21.42 -14.01
CA ALA A 646 7.24 22.15 -12.83
C ALA A 646 8.23 21.95 -11.68
N LEU A 647 8.58 23.04 -10.99
CA LEU A 647 9.44 23.02 -9.81
C LEU A 647 8.56 23.08 -8.56
N ILE A 648 8.64 22.06 -7.70
CA ILE A 648 7.85 21.93 -6.49
C ILE A 648 8.73 22.16 -5.26
N ILE A 649 8.38 23.16 -4.45
CA ILE A 649 9.01 23.45 -3.16
C ILE A 649 8.11 22.96 -2.04
N SER A 650 8.68 22.13 -1.15
CA SER A 650 7.93 21.45 -0.10
C SER A 650 8.81 21.13 1.11
N HIS A 651 8.21 20.63 2.20
CA HIS A 651 8.91 20.40 3.46
C HIS A 651 9.30 18.93 3.72
N THR A 652 8.78 17.99 2.93
CA THR A 652 9.12 16.56 2.97
C THR A 652 9.14 15.96 1.56
N ASN A 653 9.67 14.75 1.43
CA ASN A 653 9.60 13.98 0.17
C ASN A 653 8.16 13.45 -0.01
N TYR A 654 7.48 13.83 -1.10
CA TYR A 654 6.09 13.39 -1.34
C TYR A 654 6.02 11.89 -1.66
N LEU A 655 7.14 11.24 -1.98
CA LEU A 655 7.23 9.79 -2.22
C LEU A 655 7.39 8.97 -0.92
N GLU A 656 7.76 9.60 0.19
CA GLU A 656 8.05 8.90 1.46
C GLU A 656 7.04 9.21 2.57
N SER A 657 6.31 10.33 2.47
CA SER A 657 5.42 10.83 3.52
C SER A 657 4.00 10.96 3.00
N MET A 658 3.02 10.47 3.77
CA MET A 658 1.60 10.41 3.39
C MET A 658 0.74 11.38 4.23
N GLY A 659 1.25 12.60 4.46
CA GLY A 659 0.45 13.68 5.03
C GLY A 659 -0.54 14.26 4.01
N GLY A 660 -1.49 15.08 4.47
CA GLY A 660 -2.50 15.68 3.59
C GLY A 660 -1.91 16.58 2.50
N THR A 661 -0.80 17.28 2.80
CA THR A 661 -0.07 18.11 1.84
C THR A 661 0.68 17.27 0.83
N GLU A 662 1.37 16.22 1.27
CA GLU A 662 2.11 15.31 0.40
C GLU A 662 1.17 14.54 -0.53
N LYS A 663 0.00 14.12 -0.04
CA LYS A 663 -1.07 13.53 -0.86
C LYS A 663 -1.45 14.48 -2.01
N TYR A 664 -1.62 15.77 -1.73
CA TYR A 664 -1.94 16.74 -2.76
C TYR A 664 -0.79 16.94 -3.76
N ILE A 665 0.46 16.96 -3.30
CA ILE A 665 1.64 17.06 -4.17
C ILE A 665 1.76 15.82 -5.07
N TYR A 666 1.49 14.63 -4.54
CA TYR A 666 1.49 13.38 -5.31
C TYR A 666 0.44 13.40 -6.42
N GLU A 667 -0.80 13.82 -6.10
CA GLU A 667 -1.86 13.96 -7.10
C GLU A 667 -1.53 15.04 -8.14
N GLN A 668 -0.95 16.17 -7.71
CA GLN A 668 -0.49 17.23 -8.60
C GLN A 668 0.60 16.72 -9.55
N ALA A 669 1.62 16.02 -9.03
CA ALA A 669 2.72 15.49 -9.82
C ALA A 669 2.24 14.45 -10.83
N SER A 670 1.30 13.58 -10.42
CA SER A 670 0.67 12.59 -11.31
C SER A 670 -0.12 13.27 -12.43
N HIS A 671 -0.89 14.31 -12.11
CA HIS A 671 -1.63 15.09 -13.11
C HIS A 671 -0.70 15.83 -14.09
N LEU A 672 0.40 16.40 -13.61
CA LEU A 672 1.38 17.07 -14.46
C LEU A 672 2.08 16.07 -15.40
N ALA A 673 2.48 14.91 -14.90
CA ALA A 673 3.08 13.85 -15.70
C ALA A 673 2.13 13.34 -16.80
N TYR A 674 0.84 13.17 -16.49
CA TYR A 674 -0.20 12.83 -17.48
C TYR A 674 -0.30 13.87 -18.61
N ASN A 675 0.04 15.13 -18.35
CA ASN A 675 0.05 16.22 -19.32
C ASN A 675 1.45 16.52 -19.90
N ASP A 676 2.36 15.54 -19.88
CA ASP A 676 3.73 15.64 -20.41
C ASP A 676 4.57 16.78 -19.77
N VAL A 677 4.31 17.05 -18.48
CA VAL A 677 5.09 17.99 -17.66
C VAL A 677 5.81 17.22 -16.56
N GLY A 678 7.14 17.19 -16.64
CA GLY A 678 7.99 16.60 -15.60
C GLY A 678 7.97 17.40 -14.31
N VAL A 679 8.35 16.77 -13.21
CA VAL A 679 8.38 17.41 -11.88
C VAL A 679 9.76 17.33 -11.29
N ILE A 680 10.27 18.47 -10.82
CA ILE A 680 11.44 18.57 -9.95
C ILE A 680 10.96 19.04 -8.59
N GLN A 681 11.06 18.20 -7.56
CA GLN A 681 10.78 18.57 -6.19
C GLN A 681 12.09 18.84 -5.43
N ILE A 682 12.09 19.91 -4.64
CA ILE A 682 13.15 20.20 -3.67
C ILE A 682 12.53 20.29 -2.28
N TYR A 683 13.20 19.68 -1.30
CA TYR A 683 12.78 19.65 0.10
C TYR A 683 13.98 19.63 1.05
N PRO A 684 13.84 20.09 2.31
CA PRO A 684 14.99 20.25 3.21
C PRO A 684 15.46 18.90 3.76
N ALA A 685 16.76 18.66 3.72
CA ALA A 685 17.34 17.41 4.23
C ALA A 685 17.22 17.31 5.76
N GLN A 686 17.20 18.45 6.46
CA GLN A 686 17.11 18.56 7.92
C GLN A 686 16.28 19.78 8.32
N SER A 687 16.05 19.96 9.62
CA SER A 687 15.26 21.08 10.13
C SER A 687 16.11 22.37 10.20
N TYR A 688 15.80 23.33 9.34
CA TYR A 688 16.28 24.71 9.39
C TYR A 688 15.18 25.63 9.95
N SER A 689 15.56 26.69 10.66
CA SER A 689 14.60 27.75 10.98
C SER A 689 14.39 28.63 9.75
N LEU A 690 13.16 29.11 9.54
CA LEU A 690 12.85 30.04 8.44
C LEU A 690 13.76 31.28 8.45
N LEU A 691 14.09 31.75 9.66
CA LEU A 691 14.91 32.92 9.91
C LEU A 691 16.40 32.58 10.16
N ASP A 692 16.81 31.31 10.01
CA ASP A 692 18.23 30.95 10.06
C ASP A 692 18.97 31.49 8.82
N ASN A 693 20.29 31.63 8.93
CA ASN A 693 21.15 32.02 7.81
C ASN A 693 22.44 31.16 7.78
N LYS A 694 22.26 29.84 7.84
CA LYS A 694 23.39 28.89 7.92
C LYS A 694 23.97 28.64 6.53
N GLU A 695 25.28 28.56 6.44
CA GLU A 695 25.97 28.10 5.24
C GLU A 695 26.03 26.57 5.18
N GLY A 696 26.15 26.01 3.97
CA GLY A 696 26.29 24.56 3.77
C GLY A 696 25.02 23.78 4.09
N THR A 697 23.85 24.34 3.78
CA THR A 697 22.56 23.65 3.83
C THR A 697 22.43 22.62 2.72
N TYR A 698 21.65 21.57 2.97
CA TYR A 698 21.42 20.46 2.06
C TYR A 698 19.93 20.23 1.87
N TYR A 699 19.56 19.96 0.63
CA TYR A 699 18.19 19.70 0.21
C TYR A 699 18.14 18.43 -0.61
N GLY A 700 17.08 17.64 -0.40
CA GLY A 700 16.79 16.48 -1.23
C GLY A 700 16.19 16.94 -2.55
N VAL A 701 16.59 16.28 -3.64
CA VAL A 701 16.04 16.52 -4.98
C VAL A 701 15.35 15.25 -5.45
N VAL A 702 14.09 15.37 -5.87
CA VAL A 702 13.37 14.34 -6.61
C VAL A 702 13.11 14.89 -7.99
N ALA A 703 13.44 14.14 -9.04
CA ALA A 703 13.13 14.51 -10.42
C ALA A 703 12.59 13.29 -11.15
N ASP A 704 11.49 13.47 -11.88
CA ASP A 704 10.82 12.43 -12.65
C ASP A 704 10.49 11.18 -11.79
N GLY A 705 9.91 11.42 -10.61
CA GLY A 705 9.54 10.35 -9.67
C GLY A 705 10.72 9.61 -9.01
N GLN A 706 11.96 10.08 -9.21
CA GLN A 706 13.16 9.45 -8.66
C GLN A 706 13.93 10.37 -7.74
N PHE A 707 14.31 9.86 -6.57
CA PHE A 707 15.21 10.56 -5.65
C PHE A 707 16.63 10.64 -6.26
N LYS A 708 17.14 11.87 -6.43
CA LYS A 708 18.45 12.17 -7.03
C LYS A 708 19.53 12.48 -5.99
N GLY A 709 19.23 12.34 -4.69
CA GLY A 709 20.19 12.56 -3.61
C GLY A 709 20.00 13.89 -2.87
N PHE A 710 20.84 14.08 -1.86
CA PHE A 710 20.94 15.32 -1.09
C PHE A 710 22.08 16.17 -1.60
N HIS A 711 21.80 17.42 -1.93
CA HIS A 711 22.75 18.36 -2.55
C HIS A 711 22.70 19.68 -1.82
N SER A 712 23.82 20.40 -1.81
CA SER A 712 23.84 21.76 -1.28
C SER A 712 23.01 22.70 -2.14
N ILE A 713 22.51 23.79 -1.57
CA ILE A 713 21.72 24.77 -2.32
C ILE A 713 22.49 25.31 -3.55
N GLY A 714 23.80 25.53 -3.41
CA GLY A 714 24.67 25.98 -4.50
C GLY A 714 24.83 24.93 -5.61
N GLU A 715 24.92 23.64 -5.28
CA GLU A 715 24.95 22.56 -6.26
C GLU A 715 23.63 22.47 -7.05
N ILE A 716 22.50 22.65 -6.37
CA ILE A 716 21.17 22.63 -7.01
C ILE A 716 21.00 23.82 -7.94
N VAL A 717 21.34 25.03 -7.49
CA VAL A 717 21.33 26.27 -8.29
C VAL A 717 22.20 26.13 -9.54
N ASN A 718 23.42 25.58 -9.40
CA ASN A 718 24.34 25.32 -10.51
C ASN A 718 23.89 24.18 -11.43
N TRP A 719 23.09 23.24 -10.93
CA TRP A 719 22.50 22.20 -11.75
C TRP A 719 21.35 22.75 -12.58
N LEU A 720 20.41 23.47 -11.95
CA LEU A 720 19.30 24.14 -12.63
C LEU A 720 19.81 25.05 -13.76
N SER A 721 20.90 25.79 -13.53
CA SER A 721 21.55 26.65 -14.53
C SER A 721 22.07 25.95 -15.78
N LYS A 722 22.26 24.62 -15.72
CA LYS A 722 22.77 23.80 -16.82
C LYS A 722 21.68 22.99 -17.51
N LEU A 723 20.46 22.99 -16.97
CA LEU A 723 19.35 22.26 -17.55
C LEU A 723 18.84 22.97 -18.81
N HIS A 724 18.70 22.20 -19.88
CA HIS A 724 18.13 22.64 -21.15
C HIS A 724 16.66 22.22 -21.21
N ILE A 725 15.85 22.77 -20.29
CA ILE A 725 14.43 22.45 -20.13
C ILE A 725 13.57 23.72 -20.20
N GLN A 726 12.27 23.56 -20.38
CA GLN A 726 11.29 24.62 -20.21
C GLN A 726 10.63 24.50 -18.83
N LEU A 727 11.13 25.24 -17.84
CA LEU A 727 10.43 25.34 -16.57
C LEU A 727 9.25 26.29 -16.74
N LYS A 728 8.02 25.77 -16.60
CA LYS A 728 6.76 26.48 -16.87
C LYS A 728 6.02 26.88 -15.60
N MET A 729 6.22 26.14 -14.51
CA MET A 729 5.52 26.35 -13.25
C MET A 729 6.48 26.26 -12.06
N LEU A 730 6.22 27.08 -11.04
CA LEU A 730 6.80 26.93 -9.71
C LEU A 730 5.65 26.80 -8.70
N TYR A 731 5.63 25.71 -7.95
CA TYR A 731 4.66 25.45 -6.90
C TYR A 731 5.33 25.46 -5.55
N THR A 732 4.98 26.43 -4.70
CA THR A 732 5.46 26.47 -3.32
C THR A 732 4.35 25.99 -2.40
N HIS A 733 4.50 24.78 -1.85
CA HIS A 733 3.51 24.18 -0.95
C HIS A 733 3.79 24.46 0.51
N HIS A 734 5.06 24.42 0.91
CA HIS A 734 5.40 24.61 2.32
C HIS A 734 6.89 24.93 2.54
N LEU A 735 7.16 25.85 3.47
CA LEU A 735 8.52 26.27 3.86
C LEU A 735 8.91 25.83 5.28
N LEU A 736 8.20 24.88 5.89
CA LEU A 736 8.66 24.28 7.14
C LEU A 736 10.03 23.65 6.93
N ASN A 737 10.93 23.86 7.89
CA ASN A 737 12.30 23.39 7.84
C ASN A 737 13.17 24.04 6.76
N TRP A 738 12.70 25.06 6.04
CA TRP A 738 13.53 25.86 5.12
C TRP A 738 14.17 27.03 5.84
N GLN A 739 15.27 27.55 5.28
CA GLN A 739 15.68 28.94 5.52
C GLN A 739 15.22 29.80 4.33
N VAL A 740 14.65 30.98 4.62
CA VAL A 740 14.07 31.84 3.57
C VAL A 740 15.14 32.33 2.58
N SER A 741 16.38 32.51 3.04
CA SER A 741 17.50 32.94 2.19
C SER A 741 17.84 31.92 1.09
N ASP A 742 17.82 30.62 1.40
CA ASP A 742 18.04 29.56 0.40
C ASP A 742 16.88 29.49 -0.59
N TYR A 743 15.65 29.58 -0.09
CA TYR A 743 14.47 29.61 -0.93
C TYR A 743 14.54 30.77 -1.94
N LEU A 744 14.84 31.99 -1.47
CA LEU A 744 14.95 33.16 -2.33
C LEU A 744 16.13 33.04 -3.31
N THR A 745 17.25 32.45 -2.89
CA THR A 745 18.39 32.20 -3.78
C THR A 745 18.00 31.27 -4.93
N LEU A 746 17.30 30.18 -4.61
CA LEU A 746 16.79 29.23 -5.60
C LEU A 746 15.76 29.88 -6.53
N TYR A 747 14.80 30.62 -5.97
CA TYR A 747 13.77 31.34 -6.71
C TYR A 747 14.38 32.32 -7.70
N ASN A 748 15.27 33.19 -7.23
CA ASN A 748 15.92 34.22 -8.05
C ASN A 748 16.75 33.59 -9.17
N GLN A 749 17.46 32.49 -8.90
CA GLN A 749 18.18 31.77 -9.95
C GLN A 749 17.24 31.21 -11.01
N ALA A 750 16.15 30.56 -10.59
CA ALA A 750 15.18 29.99 -11.51
C ALA A 750 14.55 31.09 -12.37
N GLN A 751 14.14 32.21 -11.76
CA GLN A 751 13.50 33.34 -12.44
C GLN A 751 14.44 34.01 -13.46
N ASN A 752 15.74 34.09 -13.18
CA ASN A 752 16.72 34.65 -14.12
C ASN A 752 16.93 33.78 -15.36
N GLN A 753 16.62 32.49 -15.28
CA GLN A 753 16.87 31.53 -16.36
C GLN A 753 15.61 31.12 -17.11
N PHE A 754 14.47 31.06 -16.42
CA PHE A 754 13.22 30.51 -16.92
C PHE A 754 12.07 31.48 -16.73
N SER A 755 11.08 31.42 -17.62
CA SER A 755 9.81 32.10 -17.45
C SER A 755 8.76 31.08 -17.01
N PHE A 756 8.21 31.27 -15.81
CA PHE A 756 7.23 30.38 -15.19
C PHE A 756 6.18 31.17 -14.41
N VAL A 757 5.03 30.53 -14.16
CA VAL A 757 4.02 31.03 -13.22
C VAL A 757 4.30 30.46 -11.83
N HIS A 758 4.45 31.34 -10.84
CA HIS A 758 4.64 30.97 -9.45
C HIS A 758 3.32 30.96 -8.68
N THR A 759 2.92 29.77 -8.22
CA THR A 759 1.77 29.57 -7.36
C THR A 759 2.19 29.18 -5.95
N MET A 760 1.76 29.95 -4.96
CA MET A 760 1.93 29.64 -3.54
C MET A 760 0.66 28.97 -2.98
N PHE A 761 0.78 27.75 -2.50
CA PHE A 761 -0.30 27.06 -1.77
C PHE A 761 -0.18 27.28 -0.27
N MET A 762 -1.29 27.60 0.38
CA MET A 762 -1.37 27.74 1.83
C MET A 762 -2.20 26.59 2.42
N HIS A 763 -1.53 25.46 2.64
CA HIS A 763 -2.17 24.28 3.23
C HIS A 763 -2.47 24.45 4.72
N ASP A 764 -1.78 25.34 5.42
CA ASP A 764 -1.97 25.63 6.84
C ASP A 764 -1.62 27.09 7.17
N PHE A 765 -1.53 27.41 8.46
CA PHE A 765 -1.29 28.76 8.94
C PHE A 765 0.19 29.08 9.26
N PHE A 766 1.14 28.24 8.83
CA PHE A 766 2.58 28.45 9.06
C PHE A 766 3.09 29.77 8.49
N VAL A 767 2.50 30.23 7.39
CA VAL A 767 2.78 31.54 6.79
C VAL A 767 2.48 32.68 7.77
N LEU A 768 1.48 32.52 8.65
CA LEU A 768 1.04 33.56 9.57
C LEU A 768 1.85 33.59 10.87
N CYS A 769 2.28 32.41 11.34
CA CYS A 769 2.94 32.22 12.62
C CYS A 769 3.72 30.89 12.65
N SER A 770 4.81 30.85 13.41
CA SER A 770 5.56 29.61 13.69
C SER A 770 4.73 28.55 14.43
N SER A 771 3.64 28.94 15.09
CA SER A 771 2.58 28.04 15.57
C SER A 771 1.51 27.88 14.51
N TYR A 772 1.72 26.93 13.59
CA TYR A 772 0.78 26.63 12.50
C TYR A 772 -0.58 26.08 12.98
N HIS A 773 -0.70 25.68 14.26
CA HIS A 773 -1.97 25.33 14.88
C HIS A 773 -2.80 26.55 15.33
N MET A 774 -2.22 27.76 15.31
CA MET A 774 -2.90 29.01 15.67
C MET A 774 -3.56 28.98 17.05
N MET A 775 -2.93 28.29 18.00
CA MET A 775 -3.36 28.23 19.40
C MET A 775 -2.55 29.21 20.24
N TYR A 776 -3.24 29.95 21.10
CA TYR A 776 -2.61 30.88 22.02
C TYR A 776 -1.84 30.13 23.11
N GLU A 777 -0.57 30.50 23.27
CA GLU A 777 0.25 30.04 24.39
C GLU A 777 0.86 31.25 25.10
N PRO A 778 0.52 31.51 26.37
CA PRO A 778 0.98 32.71 27.06
C PRO A 778 2.49 32.69 27.33
N LYS A 779 3.11 33.88 27.41
CA LYS A 779 4.56 34.05 27.64
C LYS A 779 5.06 33.57 29.00
N THR A 780 4.24 33.60 30.05
CA THR A 780 4.66 33.31 31.43
C THR A 780 3.80 32.22 32.07
N GLU A 781 4.39 31.34 32.88
CA GLU A 781 3.65 30.27 33.58
C GLU A 781 2.53 30.80 34.50
N PHE A 782 2.70 32.02 35.04
CA PHE A 782 1.71 32.67 35.90
C PHE A 782 0.39 33.01 35.19
N SER A 783 0.42 33.17 33.86
CA SER A 783 -0.78 33.42 33.04
C SER A 783 -1.47 32.15 32.54
N VAL A 784 -0.89 30.96 32.77
CA VAL A 784 -1.48 29.65 32.38
C VAL A 784 -2.69 29.30 33.26
N LYS A 785 -2.67 29.64 34.56
CA LYS A 785 -3.82 29.44 35.46
C LYS A 785 -4.98 30.41 35.20
N GLN A 786 -4.70 31.61 34.68
CA GLN A 786 -5.72 32.59 34.30
C GLN A 786 -6.30 32.36 32.90
N ALA A 787 -5.54 31.74 31.98
CA ALA A 787 -5.99 31.54 30.61
C ALA A 787 -7.22 30.61 30.49
N GLY A 788 -7.45 29.74 31.47
CA GLY A 788 -8.70 28.97 31.65
C GLY A 788 -9.00 27.90 30.59
N GLU A 789 -8.60 28.11 29.33
CA GLU A 789 -8.79 27.20 28.20
C GLU A 789 -7.75 27.46 27.10
N ARG A 790 -7.46 26.42 26.30
CA ARG A 790 -6.77 26.59 25.01
C ARG A 790 -7.71 27.34 24.06
N ARG A 791 -7.35 28.56 23.67
CA ARG A 791 -8.08 29.40 22.70
C ARG A 791 -7.31 29.58 21.40
N SER A 792 -8.02 29.63 20.28
CA SER A 792 -7.44 29.97 18.97
C SER A 792 -7.17 31.47 18.88
N CYS A 793 -6.12 31.85 18.16
CA CYS A 793 -5.80 33.24 17.85
C CYS A 793 -6.59 33.81 16.66
N ILE A 794 -7.23 32.96 15.84
CA ILE A 794 -7.78 33.35 14.53
C ILE A 794 -8.88 34.40 14.66
N SER A 795 -9.87 34.19 15.55
CA SER A 795 -11.00 35.11 15.71
C SER A 795 -10.56 36.52 16.10
N GLU A 796 -9.58 36.63 17.00
CA GLU A 796 -9.01 37.92 17.40
C GLU A 796 -8.15 38.55 16.29
N ILE A 797 -7.41 37.74 15.51
CA ILE A 797 -6.67 38.22 14.33
C ILE A 797 -7.62 38.84 13.32
N VAL A 798 -8.68 38.11 12.94
CA VAL A 798 -9.69 38.60 11.98
C VAL A 798 -10.39 39.84 12.53
N ALA A 799 -10.80 39.86 13.79
CA ALA A 799 -11.45 41.02 14.40
C ALA A 799 -10.53 42.26 14.48
N SER A 800 -9.24 42.07 14.78
CA SER A 800 -8.27 43.17 14.89
C SER A 800 -7.87 43.77 13.53
N SER A 801 -8.02 43.03 12.44
CA SER A 801 -7.71 43.51 11.09
C SER A 801 -8.53 44.76 10.71
N ALA A 802 -9.78 44.84 11.18
CA ALA A 802 -10.68 45.96 10.93
C ALA A 802 -10.15 47.30 11.50
N CYS A 803 -9.29 47.26 12.53
CA CYS A 803 -8.68 48.45 13.11
C CYS A 803 -7.21 48.68 12.68
N GLY A 804 -6.70 47.85 11.77
CA GLY A 804 -5.35 47.96 11.21
C GLY A 804 -4.22 47.71 12.21
N LYS A 805 -4.52 47.16 13.39
CA LYS A 805 -3.55 46.86 14.44
C LYS A 805 -3.32 45.36 14.54
N GLU A 806 -2.12 44.98 14.98
CA GLU A 806 -1.82 43.58 15.29
C GLU A 806 -2.66 43.09 16.49
N ALA A 807 -3.17 41.86 16.39
CA ALA A 807 -4.00 41.27 17.44
C ALA A 807 -3.30 41.28 18.81
N ALA A 808 -3.95 41.84 19.82
CA ALA A 808 -3.42 41.92 21.18
C ALA A 808 -3.04 40.54 21.75
N ILE A 809 -3.78 39.50 21.37
CA ILE A 809 -3.45 38.11 21.75
C ILE A 809 -2.07 37.68 21.27
N CYS A 810 -1.66 38.06 20.05
CA CYS A 810 -0.36 37.69 19.51
C CYS A 810 0.78 38.35 20.28
N GLN A 811 0.60 39.57 20.78
CA GLN A 811 1.62 40.31 21.54
C GLN A 811 1.96 39.65 22.88
N SER A 812 0.98 38.98 23.50
CA SER A 812 1.14 38.26 24.77
C SER A 812 1.46 36.77 24.60
N CYS A 813 1.59 36.31 23.36
CA CYS A 813 1.83 34.91 23.01
C CYS A 813 3.34 34.60 23.02
N ARG A 814 3.74 33.39 23.41
CA ARG A 814 5.14 32.93 23.37
C ARG A 814 5.74 32.97 21.95
N TYR A 815 4.89 32.82 20.93
CA TYR A 815 5.28 32.83 19.52
C TYR A 815 5.41 34.25 18.95
N SER A 816 5.21 35.29 19.78
CA SER A 816 5.40 36.68 19.36
C SER A 816 6.87 37.01 19.07
N TYR A 817 7.82 36.24 19.62
CA TYR A 817 9.24 36.46 19.41
C TYR A 817 9.55 36.30 17.91
N GLN A 818 9.98 37.39 17.27
CA GLN A 818 10.26 37.48 15.84
C GLN A 818 9.04 37.32 14.92
N LEU A 819 7.81 37.48 15.41
CA LEU A 819 6.61 37.37 14.56
C LEU A 819 6.59 38.39 13.41
N SER A 820 7.09 39.60 13.65
CA SER A 820 7.26 40.63 12.61
C SER A 820 8.25 40.19 11.53
N GLU A 821 9.43 39.71 11.95
CA GLU A 821 10.48 39.21 11.05
C GLU A 821 10.00 37.97 10.26
N TRP A 822 9.28 37.07 10.93
CA TRP A 822 8.64 35.90 10.32
C TRP A 822 7.68 36.30 9.21
N ARG A 823 6.79 37.25 9.49
CA ARG A 823 5.82 37.72 8.52
C ARG A 823 6.47 38.47 7.37
N GLN A 824 7.54 39.23 7.64
CA GLN A 824 8.34 39.91 6.61
C GLN A 824 9.07 38.90 5.70
N ALA A 825 9.61 37.83 6.26
CA ALA A 825 10.23 36.75 5.49
C ALA A 825 9.22 36.11 4.52
N PHE A 826 8.01 35.81 5.00
CA PHE A 826 6.94 35.32 4.14
C PHE A 826 6.42 36.38 3.16
N GLN A 827 6.34 37.66 3.53
CA GLN A 827 5.96 38.73 2.61
C GLN A 827 6.84 38.72 1.36
N ALA A 828 8.17 38.58 1.53
CA ALA A 828 9.09 38.47 0.40
C ALA A 828 8.83 37.25 -0.50
N VAL A 829 8.31 36.15 0.06
CA VAL A 829 7.89 34.97 -0.71
C VAL A 829 6.58 35.23 -1.46
N LEU A 830 5.62 35.89 -0.80
CA LEU A 830 4.27 36.15 -1.32
C LEU A 830 4.26 37.26 -2.39
N ASP A 831 5.13 38.25 -2.27
CA ASP A 831 5.29 39.31 -3.27
C ASP A 831 5.73 38.72 -4.62
N ASN A 832 6.59 37.70 -4.57
CA ASN A 832 7.08 36.94 -5.71
C ASN A 832 6.06 35.91 -6.26
N ALA A 833 4.93 35.68 -5.61
CA ALA A 833 3.89 34.79 -6.13
C ALA A 833 2.98 35.53 -7.13
N ASP A 834 2.75 34.91 -8.28
CA ASP A 834 1.78 35.39 -9.28
C ASP A 834 0.35 35.10 -8.81
N GLN A 835 0.15 33.92 -8.20
CA GLN A 835 -1.13 33.51 -7.62
C GLN A 835 -0.92 32.86 -6.24
N ILE A 836 -1.88 33.10 -5.35
CA ILE A 836 -1.95 32.44 -4.05
C ILE A 836 -3.21 31.59 -4.00
N VAL A 837 -3.06 30.32 -3.63
CA VAL A 837 -4.17 29.37 -3.55
C VAL A 837 -4.39 28.95 -2.11
N VAL A 838 -5.59 29.18 -1.61
CA VAL A 838 -6.02 28.81 -0.26
C VAL A 838 -7.19 27.83 -0.33
N PRO A 839 -7.31 26.88 0.61
CA PRO A 839 -8.29 25.79 0.49
C PRO A 839 -9.72 26.19 0.83
N SER A 840 -9.92 27.32 1.51
CA SER A 840 -11.22 27.74 2.00
C SER A 840 -11.32 29.24 2.17
N ILE A 841 -12.57 29.73 2.19
CA ILE A 841 -12.88 31.13 2.50
C ILE A 841 -12.38 31.48 3.92
N PHE A 842 -12.52 30.54 4.86
CA PHE A 842 -11.99 30.69 6.22
C PHE A 842 -10.49 31.00 6.25
N VAL A 843 -9.68 30.30 5.43
CA VAL A 843 -8.25 30.58 5.32
C VAL A 843 -8.01 31.91 4.59
N LYS A 844 -8.76 32.20 3.52
CA LYS A 844 -8.66 33.49 2.81
C LYS A 844 -8.83 34.67 3.77
N ASP A 845 -9.92 34.68 4.54
CA ASP A 845 -10.24 35.78 5.46
C ASP A 845 -9.16 35.94 6.53
N THR A 846 -8.65 34.82 7.05
CA THR A 846 -7.58 34.81 8.06
C THR A 846 -6.25 35.34 7.49
N VAL A 847 -5.90 34.96 6.26
CA VAL A 847 -4.67 35.41 5.61
C VAL A 847 -4.77 36.89 5.23
N SER A 848 -5.88 37.31 4.62
CA SER A 848 -6.13 38.71 4.25
C SER A 848 -6.17 39.65 5.46
N ALA A 849 -6.55 39.15 6.64
CA ALA A 849 -6.46 39.89 7.90
C ALA A 849 -5.02 40.24 8.31
N VAL A 850 -4.04 39.42 7.91
CA VAL A 850 -2.60 39.64 8.20
C VAL A 850 -1.89 40.31 7.05
N TYR A 851 -2.10 39.83 5.82
CA TYR A 851 -1.46 40.28 4.59
C TYR A 851 -2.48 40.96 3.68
N ARG A 852 -2.73 42.25 3.92
CA ARG A 852 -3.77 43.01 3.21
C ARG A 852 -3.46 43.23 1.74
N ASP A 853 -2.20 43.46 1.41
CA ASP A 853 -1.78 43.92 0.07
C ASP A 853 -1.78 42.80 -0.99
N ILE A 854 -1.97 41.55 -0.57
CA ILE A 854 -2.00 40.38 -1.48
C ILE A 854 -3.40 39.77 -1.60
N ALA A 855 -4.42 40.38 -0.99
CA ALA A 855 -5.77 39.80 -0.94
C ALA A 855 -6.36 39.54 -2.34
N ASP A 856 -6.03 40.38 -3.31
CA ASP A 856 -6.47 40.25 -4.71
C ASP A 856 -5.79 39.09 -5.45
N LYS A 857 -4.61 38.64 -4.98
CA LYS A 857 -3.91 37.46 -5.52
C LYS A 857 -4.48 36.14 -4.98
N ILE A 858 -5.34 36.18 -3.93
CA ILE A 858 -5.83 34.98 -3.24
C ILE A 858 -7.05 34.40 -3.93
N THR A 859 -6.86 33.21 -4.50
CA THR A 859 -7.90 32.35 -5.05
C THR A 859 -8.29 31.26 -4.05
N VAL A 860 -9.59 31.14 -3.77
CA VAL A 860 -10.10 30.03 -2.95
C VAL A 860 -10.34 28.82 -3.82
N LYS A 861 -9.65 27.72 -3.52
CA LYS A 861 -9.81 26.45 -4.23
C LYS A 861 -9.54 25.29 -3.28
N GLY A 862 -10.59 24.55 -2.91
CA GLY A 862 -10.45 23.36 -2.08
C GLY A 862 -9.68 22.25 -2.78
N HIS A 863 -9.12 21.29 -2.05
CA HIS A 863 -8.28 20.23 -2.62
C HIS A 863 -9.05 19.21 -3.47
N LEU A 864 -10.34 18.99 -3.21
CA LEU A 864 -11.20 18.05 -3.96
C LEU A 864 -12.42 18.75 -4.57
N ILE A 865 -12.90 18.21 -5.70
CA ILE A 865 -14.15 18.60 -6.37
C ILE A 865 -15.22 17.55 -6.05
N PHE A 866 -16.46 18.02 -5.84
CA PHE A 866 -17.64 17.20 -5.67
C PHE A 866 -18.43 17.09 -6.97
N ASN A 867 -18.48 15.90 -7.56
CA ASN A 867 -19.38 15.61 -8.67
C ASN A 867 -20.63 14.91 -8.10
N LYS A 868 -21.77 15.61 -8.14
CA LYS A 868 -23.04 15.09 -7.58
C LYS A 868 -23.49 13.86 -8.37
N GLN A 869 -23.60 12.72 -7.70
CA GLN A 869 -23.99 11.46 -8.35
C GLN A 869 -25.46 11.12 -8.13
N THR A 870 -25.90 11.09 -6.87
CA THR A 870 -27.23 10.56 -6.54
C THR A 870 -27.75 11.16 -5.24
N ILE A 871 -29.05 11.43 -5.14
CA ILE A 871 -29.71 11.71 -3.85
C ILE A 871 -30.16 10.37 -3.27
N VAL A 872 -29.75 10.09 -2.03
CA VAL A 872 -30.12 8.87 -1.30
C VAL A 872 -30.97 9.26 -0.09
N PHE A 873 -32.09 8.59 0.07
CA PHE A 873 -32.93 8.72 1.27
C PHE A 873 -32.51 7.69 2.31
N LYS A 874 -32.14 8.15 3.52
CA LYS A 874 -31.86 7.27 4.66
C LYS A 874 -33.08 7.23 5.59
N PRO A 875 -33.76 6.07 5.75
CA PRO A 875 -34.93 5.95 6.62
C PRO A 875 -34.53 6.11 8.09
N LYS A 876 -35.49 6.49 8.94
CA LYS A 876 -35.27 6.62 10.39
C LYS A 876 -34.90 5.25 10.99
N PRO A 877 -33.76 5.13 11.71
CA PRO A 877 -33.38 3.86 12.34
C PRO A 877 -34.33 3.52 13.50
N THR A 878 -35.11 2.44 13.41
CA THR A 878 -36.10 2.03 14.43
C THR A 878 -35.60 0.91 15.33
N GLU A 879 -34.98 -0.14 14.78
CA GLU A 879 -34.68 -1.39 15.50
C GLU A 879 -33.19 -1.63 15.80
N ARG A 880 -32.28 -0.77 15.29
CA ARG A 880 -30.83 -0.91 15.50
C ARG A 880 -30.23 0.28 16.27
N LYS A 881 -29.07 0.05 16.90
CA LYS A 881 -28.23 1.12 17.45
C LYS A 881 -27.79 2.08 16.33
N LEU A 882 -27.62 3.35 16.69
CA LEU A 882 -27.06 4.35 15.79
C LEU A 882 -25.55 4.13 15.65
N LYS A 883 -25.03 4.14 14.43
CA LYS A 883 -23.61 3.95 14.15
C LYS A 883 -22.93 5.30 14.02
N ILE A 884 -22.02 5.60 14.94
CA ILE A 884 -21.21 6.82 14.92
C ILE A 884 -19.76 6.48 14.60
N ALA A 885 -19.13 7.25 13.71
CA ALA A 885 -17.74 7.01 13.30
C ALA A 885 -16.81 8.18 13.64
N TYR A 886 -15.61 7.85 14.10
CA TYR A 886 -14.44 8.73 14.06
C TYR A 886 -13.65 8.41 12.79
N LEU A 887 -13.28 9.43 12.01
CA LEU A 887 -12.59 9.28 10.73
C LEU A 887 -11.21 9.93 10.79
N GLY A 888 -10.17 9.15 10.47
CA GLY A 888 -8.77 9.60 10.41
C GLY A 888 -7.87 9.02 11.52
N TYR A 889 -6.62 9.47 11.54
CA TYR A 889 -5.63 9.03 12.52
C TYR A 889 -5.95 9.50 13.94
N LYS A 890 -5.56 8.69 14.93
CA LYS A 890 -5.68 9.02 16.36
C LYS A 890 -4.78 10.21 16.70
N MET A 891 -5.38 11.37 16.87
CA MET A 891 -4.66 12.59 17.26
C MET A 891 -5.45 13.40 18.29
N ASP A 892 -4.77 13.81 19.37
CA ASP A 892 -5.38 14.61 20.44
C ASP A 892 -5.97 15.92 19.90
N ASN A 893 -5.27 16.59 18.99
CA ASN A 893 -5.73 17.83 18.37
C ASN A 893 -6.94 17.64 17.43
N LYS A 894 -7.21 16.41 17.00
CA LYS A 894 -8.41 16.00 16.24
C LYS A 894 -9.53 15.46 17.14
N GLY A 895 -9.45 15.70 18.45
CA GLY A 895 -10.53 15.37 19.39
C GLY A 895 -10.54 13.93 19.92
N TRP A 896 -9.44 13.19 19.79
CA TRP A 896 -9.40 11.78 20.21
C TRP A 896 -9.78 11.55 21.68
N GLN A 897 -9.35 12.43 22.59
CA GLN A 897 -9.66 12.30 24.02
C GLN A 897 -11.16 12.39 24.31
N LEU A 898 -11.89 13.20 23.53
CA LEU A 898 -13.34 13.25 23.63
C LEU A 898 -13.97 11.98 23.07
N TRP A 899 -13.53 11.54 21.90
CA TRP A 899 -13.98 10.28 21.30
C TRP A 899 -13.84 9.10 22.28
N GLU A 900 -12.70 9.03 22.98
CA GLU A 900 -12.43 8.04 24.01
C GLU A 900 -13.40 8.09 25.20
N ARG A 901 -13.81 9.28 25.63
CA ARG A 901 -14.85 9.41 26.66
C ARG A 901 -16.21 8.95 26.16
N LEU A 902 -16.57 9.27 24.91
CA LEU A 902 -17.87 8.93 24.34
C LEU A 902 -18.07 7.42 24.21
N TYR A 903 -17.09 6.70 23.67
CA TYR A 903 -17.26 5.25 23.49
C TYR A 903 -17.16 4.46 24.80
N LYS A 904 -16.51 5.01 25.83
CA LYS A 904 -16.45 4.41 27.18
C LYS A 904 -17.70 4.68 28.01
N ASP A 905 -18.48 5.69 27.68
CA ASP A 905 -19.73 6.02 28.39
C ASP A 905 -20.76 4.89 28.24
N GLU A 906 -21.15 4.28 29.36
CA GLU A 906 -22.05 3.13 29.37
C GLU A 906 -23.44 3.46 28.83
N SER A 907 -23.93 4.67 29.09
CA SER A 907 -25.27 5.11 28.67
C SER A 907 -25.33 5.26 27.15
N LEU A 908 -24.28 5.82 26.55
CA LEU A 908 -24.18 5.95 25.10
C LEU A 908 -23.99 4.59 24.43
N ARG A 909 -23.23 3.66 25.01
CA ARG A 909 -23.07 2.29 24.47
C ARG A 909 -24.37 1.51 24.36
N GLN A 910 -25.41 1.85 25.11
CA GLN A 910 -26.74 1.24 24.96
C GLN A 910 -27.45 1.71 23.67
N SER A 911 -27.22 2.95 23.25
CA SER A 911 -27.89 3.59 22.10
C SER A 911 -27.06 3.63 20.82
N TYR A 912 -25.73 3.57 20.94
CA TYR A 912 -24.78 3.76 19.84
C TYR A 912 -23.82 2.58 19.68
N GLU A 913 -23.41 2.34 18.43
CA GLU A 913 -22.29 1.50 18.04
C GLU A 913 -21.17 2.43 17.54
N PHE A 914 -19.97 2.25 18.08
CA PHE A 914 -18.84 3.14 17.82
C PHE A 914 -17.90 2.52 16.78
N HIS A 915 -17.60 3.28 15.74
CA HIS A 915 -16.72 2.87 14.64
C HIS A 915 -15.52 3.81 14.56
N HIS A 916 -14.35 3.26 14.26
CA HIS A 916 -13.19 4.09 13.91
C HIS A 916 -12.63 3.61 12.57
N ALA A 917 -12.57 4.54 11.61
CA ALA A 917 -11.95 4.34 10.31
C ALA A 917 -10.56 5.02 10.29
N GLY A 918 -9.49 4.24 10.40
CA GLY A 918 -8.11 4.71 10.53
C GLY A 918 -7.07 3.59 10.64
N SER A 919 -5.81 3.93 10.95
CA SER A 919 -4.70 2.96 11.01
C SER A 919 -4.67 2.13 12.30
N GLN A 920 -4.00 0.98 12.22
CA GLN A 920 -3.92 -0.08 13.23
C GLN A 920 -3.27 0.37 14.56
N GLU A 921 -4.07 0.48 15.62
CA GLU A 921 -3.63 0.46 17.03
C GLU A 921 -4.56 -0.52 17.80
N ASP A 922 -4.15 -1.06 18.95
CA ASP A 922 -5.03 -1.88 19.80
C ASP A 922 -6.06 -0.98 20.51
N TYR A 923 -7.35 -1.34 20.45
CA TYR A 923 -8.46 -0.62 21.09
C TYR A 923 -9.11 -1.47 22.18
N ALA A 924 -10.01 -0.85 22.95
CA ALA A 924 -10.94 -1.58 23.81
C ALA A 924 -11.95 -2.38 22.95
N ASP A 925 -12.37 -3.56 23.41
CA ASP A 925 -13.18 -4.56 22.67
C ASP A 925 -14.53 -4.09 22.07
N HIS A 926 -14.95 -2.85 22.33
CA HIS A 926 -16.27 -2.32 21.99
C HIS A 926 -16.27 -1.21 20.92
N VAL A 927 -15.15 -1.01 20.21
CA VAL A 927 -15.07 -0.13 19.03
C VAL A 927 -14.80 -0.96 17.78
N VAL A 928 -15.65 -0.81 16.75
CA VAL A 928 -15.49 -1.53 15.48
C VAL A 928 -14.48 -0.80 14.60
N MET A 929 -13.38 -1.48 14.31
CA MET A 929 -12.28 -0.91 13.53
C MET A 929 -12.40 -1.19 12.04
N HIS A 930 -12.15 -0.15 11.25
CA HIS A 930 -12.12 -0.23 9.80
C HIS A 930 -10.80 0.32 9.28
N GLN A 931 -10.08 -0.50 8.52
CA GLN A 931 -8.83 -0.11 7.89
C GLN A 931 -9.09 0.20 6.43
N TYR A 932 -8.42 1.24 5.93
CA TYR A 932 -8.39 1.57 4.52
C TYR A 932 -7.08 2.30 4.17
N SER A 933 -6.65 2.17 2.93
CA SER A 933 -5.52 2.89 2.37
C SER A 933 -6.00 3.68 1.16
N PHE A 934 -5.87 5.00 1.19
CA PHE A 934 -6.16 5.82 0.00
C PHE A 934 -5.28 5.43 -1.21
N ILE A 935 -4.05 4.97 -0.98
CA ILE A 935 -3.11 4.58 -2.05
C ILE A 935 -3.61 3.31 -2.74
N ASN A 936 -4.02 2.30 -1.95
CA ASN A 936 -4.35 0.97 -2.48
C ASN A 936 -5.83 0.88 -2.87
N ASP A 937 -6.72 1.49 -2.09
CA ASP A 937 -8.18 1.38 -2.23
C ASP A 937 -8.78 2.58 -2.97
N GLY A 938 -7.96 3.57 -3.32
CA GLY A 938 -8.33 4.75 -4.10
C GLY A 938 -9.11 5.83 -3.33
N LYS A 939 -9.48 6.88 -4.06
CA LYS A 939 -10.08 8.11 -3.50
C LYS A 939 -11.45 7.96 -2.85
N MET A 940 -12.19 6.92 -3.21
CA MET A 940 -13.50 6.63 -2.64
C MET A 940 -13.42 5.65 -1.47
N ALA A 941 -12.23 5.25 -1.01
CA ALA A 941 -12.05 4.25 0.05
C ALA A 941 -12.82 4.58 1.34
N ALA A 942 -12.58 5.75 1.94
CA ALA A 942 -13.29 6.19 3.13
C ALA A 942 -14.81 6.35 2.88
N PRO A 943 -15.27 7.08 1.84
CA PRO A 943 -16.70 7.16 1.53
C PRO A 943 -17.37 5.78 1.37
N ASN A 944 -16.76 4.87 0.61
CA ASN A 944 -17.28 3.54 0.34
C ASN A 944 -17.33 2.68 1.62
N LEU A 945 -16.34 2.81 2.50
CA LEU A 945 -16.32 2.16 3.81
C LEU A 945 -17.48 2.67 4.68
N LEU A 946 -17.66 3.98 4.78
CA LEU A 946 -18.76 4.56 5.57
C LEU A 946 -20.12 4.10 5.04
N ILE A 947 -20.28 4.01 3.71
CA ILE A 947 -21.50 3.50 3.05
C ILE A 947 -21.69 2.01 3.34
N LYS A 948 -20.64 1.20 3.15
CA LYS A 948 -20.65 -0.26 3.34
C LYS A 948 -21.06 -0.66 4.76
N HIS A 949 -20.61 0.10 5.75
CA HIS A 949 -20.90 -0.17 7.16
C HIS A 949 -22.18 0.51 7.68
N ASP A 950 -22.90 1.22 6.81
CA ASP A 950 -24.14 1.95 7.11
C ASP A 950 -24.00 2.94 8.27
N ILE A 951 -22.89 3.71 8.28
CA ILE A 951 -22.63 4.73 9.31
C ILE A 951 -23.71 5.84 9.24
N ASP A 952 -24.21 6.26 10.40
CA ASP A 952 -25.28 7.27 10.52
C ASP A 952 -24.74 8.68 10.77
N LEU A 953 -23.60 8.79 11.43
CA LEU A 953 -23.05 10.05 11.92
C LEU A 953 -21.53 9.99 11.96
N VAL A 954 -20.86 11.06 11.58
CA VAL A 954 -19.40 11.20 11.72
C VAL A 954 -19.09 12.28 12.75
N LEU A 955 -18.15 12.02 13.67
CA LEU A 955 -17.66 13.00 14.64
C LEU A 955 -16.29 13.54 14.20
N LEU A 956 -16.22 14.83 13.84
CA LEU A 956 -14.98 15.53 13.54
C LEU A 956 -14.75 16.64 14.57
N TRP A 957 -14.30 16.26 15.77
CA TRP A 957 -14.20 17.18 16.91
C TRP A 957 -12.82 17.81 17.06
N SER A 958 -12.34 18.47 16.01
CA SER A 958 -11.04 19.14 16.04
C SER A 958 -11.02 20.26 17.09
N ILE A 959 -9.99 20.27 17.94
CA ILE A 959 -9.79 21.28 19.00
C ILE A 959 -8.79 22.37 18.57
N VAL A 960 -8.27 22.25 17.35
CA VAL A 960 -7.47 23.27 16.66
C VAL A 960 -8.18 23.62 15.35
N PRO A 961 -8.07 24.87 14.88
CA PRO A 961 -8.67 25.26 13.61
C PRO A 961 -8.00 24.52 12.45
N GLU A 962 -8.80 23.82 11.65
CA GLU A 962 -8.35 23.20 10.41
C GLU A 962 -8.43 24.19 9.26
N SER A 963 -7.39 24.27 8.44
CA SER A 963 -7.38 25.01 7.18
C SER A 963 -8.22 24.33 6.10
N TYR A 964 -8.16 23.00 6.07
CA TYR A 964 -8.95 22.11 5.23
C TYR A 964 -9.08 20.73 5.91
N SER A 965 -10.04 19.91 5.47
CA SER A 965 -10.28 18.59 6.05
C SER A 965 -10.72 17.59 4.97
N TYR A 966 -9.86 16.61 4.66
CA TYR A 966 -10.22 15.49 3.79
C TYR A 966 -11.35 14.65 4.41
N THR A 967 -11.31 14.41 5.72
CA THR A 967 -12.30 13.59 6.41
C THR A 967 -13.69 14.22 6.40
N LEU A 968 -13.78 15.56 6.40
CA LEU A 968 -15.03 16.26 6.15
C LEU A 968 -15.54 15.99 4.72
N GLN A 969 -14.68 16.13 3.71
CA GLN A 969 -15.06 15.92 2.32
C GLN A 969 -15.48 14.47 2.06
N GLU A 970 -14.81 13.50 2.69
CA GLU A 970 -15.14 12.08 2.63
C GLU A 970 -16.50 11.77 3.27
N ALA A 971 -16.81 12.38 4.42
CA ALA A 971 -18.12 12.26 5.06
C ALA A 971 -19.25 12.87 4.21
N ILE A 972 -19.00 14.04 3.62
CA ILE A 972 -19.93 14.70 2.69
C ILE A 972 -20.16 13.81 1.46
N ALA A 973 -19.10 13.25 0.88
CA ALA A 973 -19.20 12.36 -0.29
C ALA A 973 -20.04 11.11 0.00
N ALA A 974 -19.94 10.56 1.21
CA ALA A 974 -20.77 9.45 1.67
C ALA A 974 -22.24 9.83 1.93
N GLY A 975 -22.55 11.13 1.99
CA GLY A 975 -23.87 11.66 2.35
C GLY A 975 -24.20 11.51 3.84
N ILE A 976 -23.18 11.56 4.71
CA ILE A 976 -23.33 11.33 6.15
C ILE A 976 -23.13 12.64 6.92
N PRO A 977 -24.06 13.02 7.82
CA PRO A 977 -23.95 14.25 8.56
C PRO A 977 -22.79 14.24 9.55
N VAL A 978 -22.11 15.38 9.68
CA VAL A 978 -20.95 15.57 10.56
C VAL A 978 -21.33 16.34 11.82
N LEU A 979 -20.86 15.90 12.99
CA LEU A 979 -20.86 16.69 14.23
C LEU A 979 -19.47 17.30 14.46
N THR A 980 -19.43 18.59 14.79
CA THR A 980 -18.17 19.29 15.08
C THR A 980 -18.34 20.39 16.13
N SER A 981 -17.23 21.04 16.49
CA SER A 981 -17.19 22.20 17.37
C SER A 981 -16.81 23.48 16.60
N PRO A 982 -17.14 24.68 17.10
CA PRO A 982 -16.69 25.95 16.52
C PRO A 982 -15.17 26.09 16.44
N LYS A 983 -14.42 25.33 17.27
CA LYS A 983 -12.95 25.38 17.31
C LYS A 983 -12.30 24.69 16.11
N SER A 984 -13.07 23.95 15.30
CA SER A 984 -12.58 23.14 14.19
C SER A 984 -12.20 23.92 12.92
N GLY A 985 -12.41 25.24 12.89
CA GLY A 985 -12.00 26.10 11.77
C GLY A 985 -12.85 25.85 10.52
N ASN A 986 -12.21 25.45 9.42
CA ASN A 986 -12.87 25.21 8.14
C ASN A 986 -14.05 24.22 8.23
N ILE A 987 -13.99 23.23 9.13
CA ILE A 987 -15.08 22.26 9.28
C ILE A 987 -16.35 22.96 9.77
N ALA A 988 -16.27 23.72 10.88
CA ALA A 988 -17.38 24.51 11.37
C ALA A 988 -17.85 25.54 10.33
N ALA A 989 -16.94 26.28 9.72
CA ALA A 989 -17.29 27.28 8.71
C ALA A 989 -18.05 26.68 7.51
N THR A 990 -17.67 25.48 7.06
CA THR A 990 -18.35 24.78 5.97
C THR A 990 -19.76 24.36 6.40
N ILE A 991 -19.92 23.83 7.61
CA ILE A 991 -21.24 23.39 8.13
C ILE A 991 -22.15 24.58 8.43
N ASP A 992 -21.62 25.70 8.91
CA ASP A 992 -22.41 26.91 9.13
C ASP A 992 -22.95 27.50 7.82
N LEU A 993 -22.17 27.43 6.73
CA LEU A 993 -22.60 27.79 5.38
C LEU A 993 -23.59 26.78 4.78
N HIS A 994 -23.46 25.50 5.16
CA HIS A 994 -24.26 24.38 4.66
C HIS A 994 -24.79 23.51 5.80
N PRO A 995 -25.83 23.97 6.54
CA PRO A 995 -26.36 23.28 7.71
C PRO A 995 -26.92 21.88 7.41
N GLU A 996 -27.18 21.57 6.14
CA GLU A 996 -27.55 20.24 5.69
C GLU A 996 -26.43 19.20 5.83
N LEU A 997 -25.16 19.62 5.88
CA LEU A 997 -24.00 18.72 5.94
C LEU A 997 -23.68 18.27 7.36
N GLY A 998 -24.21 18.93 8.38
CA GLY A 998 -23.79 18.67 9.74
C GLY A 998 -24.34 19.63 10.78
N LYS A 999 -23.80 19.52 11.99
CA LYS A 999 -24.17 20.36 13.13
C LYS A 999 -22.93 20.81 13.89
N VAL A 1000 -22.83 22.12 14.10
CA VAL A 1000 -21.85 22.72 15.02
C VAL A 1000 -22.45 22.78 16.42
N LEU A 1001 -21.72 22.24 17.40
CA LEU A 1001 -22.12 22.18 18.81
C LEU A 1001 -21.08 22.94 19.65
N HIS A 1002 -21.53 23.92 20.44
CA HIS A 1002 -20.61 24.90 21.04
C HIS A 1002 -19.81 24.38 22.23
N SER A 1003 -20.21 23.24 22.82
CA SER A 1003 -19.51 22.64 23.95
C SER A 1003 -19.66 21.11 23.97
N GLU A 1004 -18.81 20.45 24.75
CA GLU A 1004 -18.91 18.99 24.96
C GLU A 1004 -20.23 18.62 25.67
N GLU A 1005 -20.73 19.47 26.57
CA GLU A 1005 -22.03 19.27 27.23
C GLU A 1005 -23.18 19.31 26.22
N GLN A 1006 -23.12 20.21 25.23
CA GLN A 1006 -24.12 20.25 24.16
C GLN A 1006 -24.06 19.00 23.27
N LEU A 1007 -22.86 18.48 23.00
CA LEU A 1007 -22.70 17.22 22.29
C LEU A 1007 -23.29 16.05 23.06
N LEU A 1008 -22.96 15.92 24.34
CA LEU A 1008 -23.50 14.88 25.20
C LEU A 1008 -25.02 14.97 25.32
N ALA A 1009 -25.57 16.18 25.52
CA ALA A 1009 -27.01 16.40 25.59
C ALA A 1009 -27.71 16.06 24.27
N PHE A 1010 -27.06 16.32 23.12
CA PHE A 1010 -27.58 15.93 21.81
C PHE A 1010 -27.58 14.40 21.65
N LEU A 1011 -26.46 13.74 21.94
CA LEU A 1011 -26.32 12.29 21.82
C LEU A 1011 -27.21 11.52 22.80
N ALA A 1012 -27.43 12.04 24.02
CA ALA A 1012 -28.31 11.45 25.02
C ALA A 1012 -29.78 11.42 24.58
N ASN A 1013 -30.21 12.30 23.67
CA ASN A 1013 -31.56 12.28 23.11
C ASN A 1013 -31.59 11.47 21.79
N THR A 1014 -31.55 10.15 21.90
CA THR A 1014 -31.44 9.22 20.76
C THR A 1014 -32.56 9.40 19.73
N GLU A 1015 -33.79 9.73 20.14
CA GLU A 1015 -34.89 9.99 19.20
C GLU A 1015 -34.68 11.25 18.36
N LYS A 1016 -34.12 12.31 18.97
CA LYS A 1016 -33.72 13.52 18.25
C LYS A 1016 -32.61 13.23 17.25
N VAL A 1017 -31.63 12.39 17.61
CA VAL A 1017 -30.55 12.00 16.69
C VAL A 1017 -31.08 11.14 15.54
N LYS A 1018 -31.95 10.16 15.81
CA LYS A 1018 -32.59 9.34 14.76
C LYS A 1018 -33.34 10.18 13.73
N CYS A 1019 -34.09 11.19 14.18
CA CYS A 1019 -34.77 12.13 13.28
C CYS A 1019 -33.78 13.00 12.50
N TYR A 1020 -32.64 13.36 13.09
CA TYR A 1020 -31.63 14.20 12.47
C TYR A 1020 -30.83 13.47 11.36
N VAL A 1021 -30.51 12.20 11.56
CA VAL A 1021 -29.77 11.38 10.58
C VAL A 1021 -30.67 10.85 9.46
N SER A 1022 -32.00 10.90 9.64
CA SER A 1022 -32.96 10.51 8.60
C SER A 1022 -33.22 11.65 7.61
N GLY A 1023 -33.38 11.31 6.33
CA GLY A 1023 -33.70 12.28 5.27
C GLY A 1023 -32.95 12.06 3.97
N GLU A 1024 -33.20 12.95 3.01
CA GLU A 1024 -32.50 12.97 1.73
C GLU A 1024 -31.12 13.61 1.88
N ARG A 1025 -30.08 12.90 1.41
CA ARG A 1025 -28.70 13.40 1.37
C ARG A 1025 -28.09 13.09 0.01
N ALA A 1026 -27.37 14.06 -0.54
CA ALA A 1026 -26.62 13.84 -1.77
C ALA A 1026 -25.35 13.03 -1.47
N ARG A 1027 -25.02 12.11 -2.38
CA ARG A 1027 -23.71 11.48 -2.47
C ARG A 1027 -22.93 12.09 -3.62
N TYR A 1028 -21.62 12.18 -3.42
CA TYR A 1028 -20.72 12.80 -4.37
C TYR A 1028 -19.54 11.88 -4.65
N THR A 1029 -19.05 11.91 -5.88
CA THR A 1029 -17.70 11.43 -6.15
C THR A 1029 -16.69 12.52 -5.88
N LEU A 1030 -15.56 12.10 -5.31
CA LEU A 1030 -14.40 12.94 -5.09
C LEU A 1030 -13.49 12.92 -6.31
N GLU A 1031 -13.05 14.10 -6.75
CA GLU A 1031 -12.03 14.27 -7.80
C GLU A 1031 -10.96 15.26 -7.37
N TYR A 1032 -9.76 15.10 -7.92
CA TYR A 1032 -8.67 16.04 -7.68
C TYR A 1032 -9.00 17.41 -8.26
N ASN A 1033 -8.90 18.45 -7.44
CA ASN A 1033 -9.15 19.82 -7.88
C ASN A 1033 -7.90 20.43 -8.51
N HIS A 1034 -7.55 19.96 -9.71
CA HIS A 1034 -6.43 20.49 -10.49
C HIS A 1034 -6.57 22.00 -10.72
N LEU A 1035 -5.47 22.74 -10.63
CA LEU A 1035 -5.43 24.10 -11.15
C LEU A 1035 -5.64 24.01 -12.67
N SER A 1036 -6.81 24.45 -13.13
CA SER A 1036 -7.14 24.53 -14.54
C SER A 1036 -6.25 25.60 -15.16
N LEU A 1037 -5.11 25.19 -15.68
CA LEU A 1037 -4.35 26.01 -16.61
C LEU A 1037 -5.21 26.14 -17.87
N THR A 1038 -5.35 27.37 -18.37
CA THR A 1038 -5.97 27.56 -19.67
C THR A 1038 -5.14 26.82 -20.73
N LYS A 1039 -5.79 26.32 -21.79
CA LYS A 1039 -5.09 25.70 -22.93
C LYS A 1039 -4.01 26.63 -23.49
N GLU A 1040 -4.21 27.94 -23.39
CA GLU A 1040 -3.26 28.98 -23.80
C GLU A 1040 -2.03 29.03 -22.88
N GLU A 1041 -2.17 28.94 -21.56
CA GLU A 1041 -1.03 28.89 -20.61
C GLU A 1041 -0.20 27.60 -20.71
N LEU A 1042 -0.84 26.48 -21.09
CA LEU A 1042 -0.14 25.21 -21.36
C LEU A 1042 0.56 25.20 -22.72
N GLN A 1043 0.07 26.00 -23.68
CA GLN A 1043 0.61 26.11 -25.04
C GLN A 1043 1.67 27.21 -25.19
N SER A 1044 1.57 28.31 -24.44
CA SER A 1044 2.58 29.38 -24.34
C SER A 1044 3.82 28.92 -23.58
#